data_AF-A0A9W6URX3-F1
#
_entry.id   AF-A0A9W6URX3-F1
#
_cell.length_a   1.000
_cell.length_b   1.000
_cell.length_c   1.000
_cell.angle_alpha   90.00
_cell.angle_beta   90.00
_cell.angle_gamma   90.00
#
_symmetry.space_group_name_H-M   'P 1'
#
loop_
_entity.id
_entity.type
_entity.pdbx_description
1 polymer ?
#
loop_
_entity_poly.entity_id
_entity_poly.type
_entity_poly.pdbx_seq_one_letter_code
_entity_poly.pdbx_strand_id
1 'polypeptide(L)'
;MPKPLLPVANRPIMEHVLRLLRRHGLNDTVVTVQFLASLVKNYFGDGEELGMHLTYANEETPLGTAGSVKNAEDALRDDSFLVISGDALTDFDLSDLIAFHREKGALVTVCLTRVPNPLEFGITITDDEGKVERFLEKPTWGQVFSDTVNTGIYVMEPEVFDYVAAGESVDWSSDVFPQLLKEGKPVFGYVAEGYWEDVGTHESYLKAQADVLEGKVQVELDGFEISPGVWVAEGAEVDPEAVLRGPLYIGDYAKVEAGVELREHTVLGSNVVVKRGAFLHKAVVHDNVYVGPQSNLRGCVVGKNTDVMRAARIDEGAVIGDECLIGEESIIAGNVRVYPFKTIEAGAFVNTSVIWESRGQEHLFGVRGVSGILNVEITPELAVRLAGAYATTLKKGATVTIARDHSRGARALKRAMISALQTSAIDVRDLENVPMPVARQATARGSAGGIFLRTTPGVPDSLDILFFDERGADLSQAGQRKLDRVYSRQEFRRAFPGEIGDLLHPASVFDSYATNLLRAVDTSGVREAGLKVVVDAAHGSAGLVLPSILGRLGVETLTVAGGLDEARPTEGAEERRAALARLGELVASSQAAFGVRFDPVGERVSFVDELGRVIQDDRALLVLLDLVAAERRSGQVALPVTTTRIAEQVAAYHGTQVIWTTTSPDDLAKAAAADGTVFGGDGRGGFVVPEFSGVLDGAAAFVRLVGLVARTQLTLSQIDARIPQAHIQKRDIATPWAAKGMVMRSVVEAAGNRKLDTTDGVRVVEPDGRWTLVLPDPAEAVTHLWAEGPDDEATERLLDEWAAVVDGAGK
;
A
#
# COMPACT_ATOMS: atom_id res chain seq x y z
N MET A 1 -16.20 12.37 1.67
CA MET A 1 -17.01 13.34 2.44
C MET A 1 -17.92 12.58 3.40
N PRO A 2 -18.17 13.05 4.64
CA PRO A 2 -19.14 12.42 5.55
C PRO A 2 -20.58 12.67 5.04
N LYS A 3 -21.47 11.69 5.22
CA LYS A 3 -22.87 11.75 4.71
C LYS A 3 -23.63 13.03 5.10
N PRO A 4 -23.56 13.53 6.35
CA PRO A 4 -24.25 14.78 6.74
C PRO A 4 -23.86 16.00 5.89
N LEU A 5 -22.69 15.98 5.25
CA LEU A 5 -22.19 17.05 4.38
C LEU A 5 -22.50 16.83 2.89
N LEU A 6 -23.16 15.73 2.51
CA LEU A 6 -23.54 15.49 1.13
C LEU A 6 -24.59 16.54 0.70
N PRO A 7 -24.38 17.29 -0.40
CA PRO A 7 -25.25 18.41 -0.73
C PRO A 7 -26.50 17.95 -1.48
N VAL A 8 -27.68 18.40 -1.04
CA VAL A 8 -28.96 18.33 -1.75
C VAL A 8 -29.40 19.75 -2.10
N ALA A 9 -29.58 20.02 -3.40
CA ALA A 9 -29.78 21.35 -3.96
C ALA A 9 -28.75 22.38 -3.45
N ASN A 10 -27.46 22.00 -3.53
CA ASN A 10 -26.29 22.79 -3.10
C ASN A 10 -26.18 23.10 -1.60
N ARG A 11 -26.97 22.46 -0.73
CA ARG A 11 -26.82 22.55 0.74
C ARG A 11 -26.64 21.18 1.39
N PRO A 12 -25.77 21.03 2.40
CA PRO A 12 -25.65 19.79 3.16
C PRO A 12 -26.98 19.24 3.67
N ILE A 13 -27.18 17.92 3.63
CA ILE A 13 -28.39 17.27 4.19
C ILE A 13 -28.61 17.67 5.65
N MET A 14 -27.54 17.71 6.45
CA MET A 14 -27.65 18.11 7.85
C MET A 14 -28.10 19.56 8.03
N GLU A 15 -27.78 20.45 7.08
CA GLU A 15 -28.28 21.83 7.15
C GLU A 15 -29.80 21.88 6.97
N HIS A 16 -30.36 21.06 6.08
CA HIS A 16 -31.82 20.92 5.93
C HIS A 16 -32.46 20.44 7.23
N VAL A 17 -31.84 19.48 7.92
CA VAL A 17 -32.29 18.99 9.23
C VAL A 17 -32.24 20.10 10.29
N LEU A 18 -31.11 20.82 10.40
CA LEU A 18 -30.96 21.91 11.38
C LEU A 18 -31.98 23.03 11.14
N ARG A 19 -32.24 23.39 9.88
CA ARG A 19 -33.27 24.37 9.54
C ARG A 19 -34.68 23.89 9.88
N LEU A 20 -34.98 22.60 9.69
CA LEU A 20 -36.24 22.00 10.13
C LEU A 20 -36.38 22.10 11.65
N LEU A 21 -35.35 21.73 12.42
CA LEU A 21 -35.34 21.85 13.88
C LEU A 21 -35.63 23.29 14.32
N ARG A 22 -34.92 24.27 13.73
CA ARG A 22 -35.12 25.69 14.00
C ARG A 22 -36.54 26.16 13.67
N ARG A 23 -37.11 25.71 12.54
CA ARG A 23 -38.49 26.03 12.13
C ARG A 23 -39.52 25.58 13.17
N HIS A 24 -39.24 24.49 13.88
CA HIS A 24 -40.07 23.96 14.96
C HIS A 24 -39.64 24.45 16.36
N GLY A 25 -38.74 25.42 16.45
CA GLY A 25 -38.34 26.07 17.71
C GLY A 25 -37.28 25.32 18.52
N LEU A 26 -36.65 24.28 17.95
CA LEU A 26 -35.55 23.54 18.56
C LEU A 26 -34.23 24.21 18.18
N ASN A 27 -33.72 25.11 19.04
CA ASN A 27 -32.54 25.93 18.73
C ASN A 27 -31.25 25.42 19.40
N ASP A 28 -31.35 24.63 20.46
CA ASP A 28 -30.21 24.01 21.15
C ASP A 28 -30.05 22.57 20.64
N THR A 29 -28.90 22.23 20.07
CA THR A 29 -28.68 20.91 19.46
C THR A 29 -27.31 20.37 19.79
N VAL A 30 -27.25 19.09 20.19
CA VAL A 30 -26.00 18.35 20.37
C VAL A 30 -25.78 17.47 19.16
N VAL A 31 -24.67 17.67 18.46
CA VAL A 31 -24.29 16.86 17.31
C VAL A 31 -23.33 15.78 17.77
N THR A 32 -23.75 14.52 17.69
CA THR A 32 -22.87 13.39 17.94
C THR A 32 -22.01 13.15 16.70
N VAL A 33 -20.69 13.16 16.88
CA VAL A 33 -19.73 13.07 15.77
C VAL A 33 -18.62 12.07 16.08
N GLN A 34 -18.25 11.29 15.06
CA GLN A 34 -17.18 10.31 15.14
C GLN A 34 -16.24 10.48 13.93
N PHE A 35 -16.48 9.73 12.85
CA PHE A 35 -15.68 9.76 11.63
C PHE A 35 -15.74 11.13 10.95
N LEU A 36 -14.56 11.72 10.68
CA LEU A 36 -14.42 13.04 10.04
C LEU A 36 -15.13 14.20 10.80
N ALA A 37 -15.27 14.10 12.13
CA ALA A 37 -15.90 15.09 12.98
C ALA A 37 -15.42 16.54 12.76
N SER A 38 -14.13 16.72 12.45
CA SER A 38 -13.55 18.04 12.17
C SER A 38 -14.17 18.72 10.96
N LEU A 39 -14.57 17.98 9.91
CA LEU A 39 -15.22 18.56 8.73
C LEU A 39 -16.60 19.12 9.06
N VAL A 40 -17.40 18.37 9.84
CA VAL A 40 -18.73 18.80 10.28
C VAL A 40 -18.62 20.02 11.21
N LYS A 41 -17.69 20.00 12.16
CA LYS A 41 -17.40 21.13 13.06
C LYS A 41 -16.93 22.37 12.32
N ASN A 42 -16.04 22.21 11.35
CA ASN A 42 -15.52 23.33 10.58
C ASN A 42 -16.60 23.97 9.70
N TYR A 43 -17.57 23.19 9.22
CA TYR A 43 -18.66 23.70 8.38
C TYR A 43 -19.74 24.42 9.22
N PHE A 44 -20.23 23.79 10.28
CA PHE A 44 -21.36 24.30 11.05
C PHE A 44 -20.97 25.21 12.23
N GLY A 45 -19.69 25.25 12.61
CA GLY A 45 -19.21 26.11 13.69
C GLY A 45 -19.88 25.81 15.03
N ASP A 46 -20.38 26.83 15.70
CA ASP A 46 -21.23 26.74 16.90
C ASP A 46 -22.73 26.95 16.58
N GLY A 47 -23.10 26.97 15.29
CA GLY A 47 -24.47 27.18 14.84
C GLY A 47 -24.91 28.63 14.71
N GLU A 48 -24.06 29.61 15.03
CA GLU A 48 -24.44 31.04 15.03
C GLU A 48 -24.99 31.49 13.66
N GLU A 49 -24.36 31.05 12.56
CA GLU A 49 -24.80 31.37 11.19
C GLU A 49 -26.19 30.80 10.84
N LEU A 50 -26.57 29.70 11.49
CA LEU A 50 -27.90 29.08 11.35
C LEU A 50 -28.91 29.65 12.36
N GLY A 51 -28.51 30.55 13.25
CA GLY A 51 -29.33 31.07 14.34
C GLY A 51 -29.69 30.00 15.37
N MET A 52 -28.77 29.05 15.61
CA MET A 52 -28.87 27.94 16.55
C MET A 52 -27.66 27.92 17.49
N HIS A 53 -27.71 27.07 18.52
CA HIS A 53 -26.59 26.78 19.40
C HIS A 53 -26.22 25.30 19.30
N LEU A 54 -25.10 25.03 18.64
CA LEU A 54 -24.59 23.69 18.40
C LEU A 54 -23.45 23.34 19.37
N THR A 55 -23.60 22.21 20.04
CA THR A 55 -22.52 21.57 20.79
C THR A 55 -22.19 20.22 20.17
N TYR A 56 -21.00 19.68 20.46
CA TYR A 56 -20.54 18.46 19.81
C TYR A 56 -20.06 17.43 20.81
N ALA A 57 -20.66 16.24 20.77
CA ALA A 57 -20.20 15.07 21.51
C ALA A 57 -19.30 14.23 20.59
N ASN A 58 -18.00 14.20 20.88
CA ASN A 58 -17.04 13.38 20.13
C ASN A 58 -17.05 11.94 20.65
N GLU A 59 -17.19 10.98 19.75
CA GLU A 59 -17.03 9.55 20.06
C GLU A 59 -15.65 9.05 19.65
N GLU A 60 -14.93 8.40 20.57
CA GLU A 60 -13.63 7.77 20.28
C GLU A 60 -13.79 6.40 19.60
N THR A 61 -14.83 5.66 19.98
CA THR A 61 -15.21 4.35 19.43
C THR A 61 -16.69 4.37 19.04
N PRO A 62 -17.13 3.63 18.00
CA PRO A 62 -18.55 3.59 17.64
C PRO A 62 -19.39 3.02 18.79
N LEU A 63 -20.31 3.82 19.35
CA LEU A 63 -21.15 3.43 20.50
C LEU A 63 -22.55 2.94 20.10
N GLY A 64 -22.83 2.75 18.81
CA GLY A 64 -24.18 2.45 18.33
C GLY A 64 -25.10 3.67 18.41
N THR A 65 -26.32 3.55 17.89
CA THR A 65 -27.28 4.66 17.78
C THR A 65 -27.75 5.21 19.13
N ALA A 66 -27.89 4.35 20.15
CA ALA A 66 -28.27 4.77 21.50
C ALA A 66 -27.06 5.20 22.32
N GLY A 67 -25.94 4.48 22.24
CA GLY A 67 -24.72 4.85 22.95
C GLY A 67 -24.13 6.19 22.46
N SER A 68 -24.31 6.51 21.18
CA SER A 68 -23.96 7.82 20.60
C SER A 68 -24.68 8.96 21.32
N VAL A 69 -26.00 8.83 21.53
CA VAL A 69 -26.81 9.83 22.25
C VAL A 69 -26.50 9.83 23.75
N LYS A 70 -26.21 8.66 24.35
CA LYS A 70 -25.76 8.55 25.75
C LYS A 70 -24.47 9.34 26.01
N ASN A 71 -23.58 9.46 25.03
CA ASN A 71 -22.38 10.29 25.12
C ASN A 71 -22.71 11.80 25.24
N ALA A 72 -23.93 12.21 24.92
CA ALA A 72 -24.45 13.57 25.06
C ALA A 72 -25.37 13.75 26.29
N GLU A 73 -25.49 12.75 27.18
CA GLU A 73 -26.43 12.74 28.31
C GLU A 73 -26.34 14.00 29.19
N ASP A 74 -25.12 14.46 29.50
CA ASP A 74 -24.92 15.64 30.35
C ASP A 74 -25.59 16.91 29.80
N ALA A 75 -25.75 17.01 28.48
CA ALA A 75 -26.41 18.14 27.82
C ALA A 75 -27.91 17.92 27.61
N LEU A 76 -28.41 16.68 27.74
CA LEU A 76 -29.79 16.29 27.42
C LEU A 76 -30.61 15.88 28.66
N ARG A 77 -30.00 15.73 29.84
CA ARG A 77 -30.65 15.18 31.03
C ARG A 77 -31.69 16.07 31.71
N ASP A 78 -31.73 17.37 31.38
CA ASP A 78 -32.51 18.36 32.11
C ASP A 78 -33.94 18.57 31.55
N ASP A 79 -34.24 18.08 30.33
CA ASP A 79 -35.57 18.17 29.69
C ASP A 79 -35.76 17.01 28.68
N SER A 80 -37.01 16.80 28.25
CA SER A 80 -37.36 15.99 27.08
C SER A 80 -36.58 16.43 25.84
N PHE A 81 -36.09 15.48 25.04
CA PHE A 81 -35.24 15.77 23.88
C PHE A 81 -35.69 15.02 22.63
N LEU A 82 -35.32 15.57 21.46
CA LEU A 82 -35.57 14.99 20.16
C LEU A 82 -34.27 14.47 19.55
N VAL A 83 -34.31 13.25 19.03
CA VAL A 83 -33.22 12.63 18.28
C VAL A 83 -33.65 12.54 16.82
N ILE A 84 -32.78 12.95 15.90
CA ILE A 84 -32.99 12.90 14.45
C ILE A 84 -31.68 12.55 13.74
N SER A 85 -31.75 11.73 12.69
CA SER A 85 -30.56 11.39 11.90
C SER A 85 -30.09 12.58 11.05
N GLY A 86 -28.78 12.82 11.03
CA GLY A 86 -28.17 13.91 10.26
C GLY A 86 -28.06 13.66 8.75
N ASP A 87 -28.49 12.48 8.26
CA ASP A 87 -28.46 12.08 6.85
C ASP A 87 -29.84 11.80 6.24
N ALA A 88 -30.93 12.11 6.96
CA ALA A 88 -32.30 12.02 6.45
C ALA A 88 -32.78 13.36 5.87
N LEU A 89 -33.53 13.31 4.76
CA LEU A 89 -34.24 14.47 4.20
C LEU A 89 -35.73 14.35 4.54
N THR A 90 -36.27 15.33 5.26
CA THR A 90 -37.68 15.30 5.70
C THR A 90 -38.24 16.70 5.91
N ASP A 91 -39.56 16.82 5.82
CA ASP A 91 -40.32 18.02 6.15
C ASP A 91 -41.46 17.75 7.14
N PHE A 92 -41.35 16.67 7.92
CA PHE A 92 -42.33 16.32 8.96
C PHE A 92 -42.55 17.45 9.96
N ASP A 93 -43.80 17.61 10.41
CA ASP A 93 -44.14 18.52 11.49
C ASP A 93 -43.66 17.97 12.84
N LEU A 94 -42.50 18.45 13.29
CA LEU A 94 -41.91 18.02 14.57
C LEU A 94 -42.69 18.56 15.77
N SER A 95 -43.43 19.67 15.61
CA SER A 95 -44.26 20.24 16.69
C SER A 95 -45.40 19.30 17.05
N ASP A 96 -46.06 18.72 16.03
CA ASP A 96 -47.15 17.76 16.23
C ASP A 96 -46.64 16.46 16.87
N LEU A 97 -45.46 15.97 16.46
CA LEU A 97 -44.81 14.81 17.09
C LEU A 97 -44.53 15.05 18.59
N ILE A 98 -44.00 16.24 18.94
CA ILE A 98 -43.72 16.61 20.34
C ILE A 98 -45.02 16.77 21.15
N ALA A 99 -46.06 17.36 20.55
CA ALA A 99 -47.37 17.50 21.19
C ALA A 99 -47.98 16.12 21.51
N PHE A 100 -47.91 15.18 20.55
CA PHE A 100 -48.37 13.81 20.74
C PHE A 100 -47.61 13.09 21.86
N HIS A 101 -46.28 13.23 21.92
CA HIS A 101 -45.46 12.65 22.99
C HIS A 101 -45.94 13.10 24.39
N ARG A 102 -46.17 14.41 24.54
CA ARG A 102 -46.66 15.00 25.79
C ARG A 102 -48.09 14.57 26.13
N GLU A 103 -48.98 14.48 25.14
CA GLU A 103 -50.36 14.03 25.34
C GLU A 103 -50.42 12.60 25.88
N LYS A 104 -49.57 11.71 25.35
CA LYS A 104 -49.53 10.29 25.73
C LYS A 104 -48.77 10.01 27.02
N GLY A 105 -47.97 10.96 27.52
CA GLY A 105 -47.05 10.73 28.64
C GLY A 105 -46.08 9.59 28.34
N ALA A 106 -45.57 9.56 27.11
CA ALA A 106 -44.68 8.51 26.63
C ALA A 106 -43.28 8.66 27.23
N LEU A 107 -42.59 7.53 27.46
CA LEU A 107 -41.15 7.53 27.75
C LEU A 107 -40.36 7.71 26.45
N VAL A 108 -40.84 7.09 25.37
CA VAL A 108 -40.29 7.22 24.02
C VAL A 108 -41.47 7.28 23.04
N THR A 109 -41.46 8.29 22.17
CA THR A 109 -42.29 8.31 20.96
C THR A 109 -41.41 8.11 19.73
N VAL A 110 -41.68 7.05 18.98
CA VAL A 110 -41.03 6.75 17.71
C VAL A 110 -41.82 7.39 16.57
N CYS A 111 -41.17 8.25 15.79
CA CYS A 111 -41.76 8.76 14.56
C CYS A 111 -41.73 7.66 13.49
N LEU A 112 -42.87 7.47 12.83
CA LEU A 112 -43.10 6.41 11.85
C LEU A 112 -43.58 7.02 10.54
N THR A 113 -43.33 6.33 9.43
CA THR A 113 -43.90 6.69 8.13
C THR A 113 -44.29 5.44 7.35
N ARG A 114 -45.15 5.58 6.33
CA ARG A 114 -45.55 4.46 5.47
C ARG A 114 -44.70 4.44 4.20
N VAL A 115 -44.05 3.31 3.94
CA VAL A 115 -43.25 3.10 2.72
C VAL A 115 -43.73 1.88 1.94
N PRO A 116 -43.71 1.92 0.60
CA PRO A 116 -44.10 0.75 -0.21
C PRO A 116 -43.21 -0.49 -0.01
N ASN A 117 -41.93 -0.30 0.34
CA ASN A 117 -40.97 -1.38 0.57
C ASN A 117 -40.28 -1.20 1.94
N PRO A 118 -40.71 -1.93 2.99
CA PRO A 118 -40.21 -1.75 4.34
C PRO A 118 -38.98 -2.61 4.68
N LEU A 119 -38.43 -3.41 3.75
CA LEU A 119 -37.38 -4.41 4.04
C LEU A 119 -36.07 -3.81 4.56
N GLU A 120 -35.76 -2.58 4.16
CA GLU A 120 -34.51 -1.91 4.53
C GLU A 120 -34.59 -1.23 5.90
N PHE A 121 -35.77 -1.23 6.53
CA PHE A 121 -36.08 -0.45 7.74
C PHE A 121 -36.68 -1.32 8.86
N GLY A 122 -36.76 -0.77 10.07
CA GLY A 122 -37.50 -1.39 11.18
C GLY A 122 -39.00 -1.20 11.04
N ILE A 123 -39.79 -2.29 11.10
CA ILE A 123 -41.26 -2.24 11.04
C ILE A 123 -41.88 -2.20 12.42
N THR A 124 -42.92 -1.38 12.57
CA THR A 124 -43.61 -1.16 13.84
C THR A 124 -45.11 -1.42 13.70
N ILE A 125 -45.69 -2.08 14.69
CA ILE A 125 -47.14 -2.17 14.90
C ILE A 125 -47.49 -1.34 16.14
N THR A 126 -48.50 -0.50 15.98
CA THR A 126 -49.15 0.22 17.07
C THR A 126 -50.60 -0.24 17.23
N ASP A 127 -51.13 -0.15 18.44
CA ASP A 127 -52.58 -0.25 18.68
C ASP A 127 -53.32 1.03 18.24
N ASP A 128 -54.64 1.06 18.43
CA ASP A 128 -55.51 2.18 18.05
C ASP A 128 -55.19 3.49 18.83
N GLU A 129 -54.50 3.39 19.97
CA GLU A 129 -54.08 4.55 20.78
C GLU A 129 -52.64 5.00 20.47
N GLY A 130 -51.96 4.29 19.56
CA GLY A 130 -50.60 4.56 19.12
C GLY A 130 -49.53 3.86 19.97
N LYS A 131 -49.88 2.98 20.91
CA LYS A 131 -48.89 2.27 21.73
C LYS A 131 -48.20 1.20 20.91
N VAL A 132 -46.87 1.13 20.98
CA VAL A 132 -46.10 0.13 20.24
C VAL A 132 -46.33 -1.26 20.84
N GLU A 133 -46.91 -2.17 20.07
CA GLU A 133 -47.11 -3.57 20.48
C GLU A 133 -45.92 -4.43 20.08
N ARG A 134 -45.37 -4.16 18.90
CA ARG A 134 -44.31 -4.97 18.30
C ARG A 134 -43.42 -4.13 17.42
N PHE A 135 -42.12 -4.33 17.58
CA PHE A 135 -41.06 -3.72 16.80
C PHE A 135 -40.17 -4.83 16.23
N LEU A 136 -39.79 -4.73 14.96
CA LEU A 136 -38.85 -5.66 14.32
C LEU A 136 -37.93 -4.92 13.35
N GLU A 137 -36.62 -4.94 13.63
CA GLU A 137 -35.60 -4.35 12.77
C GLU A 137 -35.30 -5.24 11.55
N LYS A 138 -35.30 -4.65 10.33
CA LYS A 138 -34.89 -5.29 9.05
C LYS A 138 -35.54 -6.66 8.78
N PRO A 139 -36.86 -6.69 8.54
CA PRO A 139 -37.58 -7.94 8.32
C PRO A 139 -37.22 -8.59 6.97
N THR A 140 -37.26 -9.92 6.92
CA THR A 140 -37.40 -10.63 5.64
C THR A 140 -38.84 -10.55 5.14
N TRP A 141 -39.09 -10.78 3.84
CA TRP A 141 -40.46 -10.80 3.28
C TRP A 141 -41.44 -11.69 4.05
N GLY A 142 -40.98 -12.83 4.60
CA GLY A 142 -41.82 -13.72 5.42
C GLY A 142 -42.13 -13.19 6.82
N GLN A 143 -41.48 -12.11 7.24
CA GLN A 143 -41.61 -11.45 8.53
C GLN A 143 -42.28 -10.06 8.42
N VAL A 144 -42.52 -9.55 7.20
CA VAL A 144 -43.18 -8.25 7.00
C VAL A 144 -44.63 -8.35 7.45
N PHE A 145 -44.99 -7.56 8.45
CA PHE A 145 -46.34 -7.50 9.02
C PHE A 145 -46.94 -6.09 9.04
N SER A 146 -46.20 -5.08 8.58
CA SER A 146 -46.60 -3.66 8.54
C SER A 146 -45.82 -2.95 7.42
N ASP A 147 -46.42 -1.92 6.82
CA ASP A 147 -45.78 -0.97 5.89
C ASP A 147 -45.26 0.30 6.61
N THR A 148 -45.47 0.35 7.92
CA THR A 148 -45.11 1.46 8.79
C THR A 148 -43.71 1.23 9.37
N VAL A 149 -42.78 2.13 9.03
CA VAL A 149 -41.35 1.99 9.32
C VAL A 149 -40.84 3.07 10.28
N ASN A 150 -39.81 2.72 11.04
CA ASN A 150 -39.05 3.63 11.88
C ASN A 150 -38.23 4.61 11.04
N THR A 151 -38.39 5.91 11.30
CA THR A 151 -37.72 6.98 10.55
C THR A 151 -36.36 7.37 11.15
N GLY A 152 -36.00 6.83 12.31
CA GLY A 152 -34.85 7.27 13.08
C GLY A 152 -35.06 8.59 13.84
N ILE A 153 -36.30 9.08 13.90
CA ILE A 153 -36.68 10.29 14.64
C ILE A 153 -37.44 9.88 15.90
N TYR A 154 -37.01 10.39 17.05
CA TYR A 154 -37.55 10.02 18.35
C TYR A 154 -37.74 11.24 19.25
N VAL A 155 -38.79 11.24 20.08
CA VAL A 155 -38.93 12.14 21.22
C VAL A 155 -38.84 11.30 22.49
N MET A 156 -37.97 11.69 23.43
CA MET A 156 -37.61 10.87 24.59
C MET A 156 -37.56 11.70 25.86
N GLU A 157 -37.93 11.07 26.97
CA GLU A 157 -37.69 11.59 28.32
C GLU A 157 -36.31 11.13 28.84
N PRO A 158 -35.61 11.92 29.68
CA PRO A 158 -34.27 11.61 30.20
C PRO A 158 -34.11 10.24 30.86
N GLU A 159 -35.17 9.67 31.43
CA GLU A 159 -35.17 8.35 32.06
C GLU A 159 -34.81 7.21 31.09
N VAL A 160 -34.87 7.45 29.77
CA VAL A 160 -34.39 6.49 28.77
C VAL A 160 -32.90 6.18 28.92
N PHE A 161 -32.11 7.12 29.46
CA PHE A 161 -30.67 6.94 29.65
C PHE A 161 -30.31 5.87 30.67
N ASP A 162 -31.22 5.49 31.58
CA ASP A 162 -31.02 4.38 32.52
C ASP A 162 -30.95 3.01 31.81
N TYR A 163 -31.42 2.95 30.56
CA TYR A 163 -31.46 1.76 29.72
C TYR A 163 -30.27 1.66 28.76
N VAL A 164 -29.36 2.63 28.77
CA VAL A 164 -28.21 2.67 27.87
C VAL A 164 -26.91 2.61 28.68
N ALA A 165 -26.16 1.52 28.54
CA ALA A 165 -24.89 1.33 29.22
C ALA A 165 -23.82 2.31 28.68
N ALA A 166 -23.15 3.02 29.59
CA ALA A 166 -22.13 4.01 29.21
C ALA A 166 -20.87 3.33 28.67
N GLY A 167 -20.36 3.80 27.53
CA GLY A 167 -19.13 3.29 26.90
C GLY A 167 -19.29 1.96 26.17
N GLU A 168 -20.51 1.44 26.02
CA GLU A 168 -20.81 0.23 25.28
C GLU A 168 -21.51 0.55 23.95
N SER A 169 -21.42 -0.37 22.98
CA SER A 169 -22.15 -0.26 21.72
C SER A 169 -23.60 -0.69 21.94
N VAL A 170 -24.54 0.25 21.91
CA VAL A 170 -25.96 0.02 22.17
C VAL A 170 -26.80 0.71 21.09
N ASP A 171 -27.81 0.02 20.57
CA ASP A 171 -28.70 0.52 19.52
C ASP A 171 -30.15 0.67 20.01
N TRP A 172 -30.83 1.73 19.54
CA TRP A 172 -32.22 2.02 19.95
C TRP A 172 -33.17 0.88 19.57
N SER A 173 -33.08 0.42 18.31
CA SER A 173 -34.02 -0.51 17.71
C SER A 173 -33.81 -1.97 18.10
N SER A 174 -32.55 -2.40 18.30
CA SER A 174 -32.22 -3.79 18.64
C SER A 174 -32.13 -4.08 20.14
N ASP A 175 -31.77 -3.07 20.96
CA ASP A 175 -31.49 -3.29 22.39
C ASP A 175 -32.51 -2.58 23.28
N VAL A 176 -32.63 -1.25 23.13
CA VAL A 176 -33.39 -0.41 24.09
C VAL A 176 -34.90 -0.59 23.94
N PHE A 177 -35.47 -0.42 22.74
CA PHE A 177 -36.92 -0.51 22.55
C PHE A 177 -37.47 -1.91 22.90
N PRO A 178 -36.83 -3.03 22.49
CA PRO A 178 -37.27 -4.35 22.92
C PRO A 178 -37.27 -4.53 24.45
N GLN A 179 -36.28 -3.98 25.15
CA GLN A 179 -36.25 -4.01 26.62
C GLN A 179 -37.38 -3.19 27.25
N LEU A 180 -37.59 -1.95 26.79
CA LEU A 180 -38.66 -1.09 27.28
C LEU A 180 -40.05 -1.73 27.10
N LEU A 181 -40.29 -2.34 25.94
CA LEU A 181 -41.54 -3.06 25.66
C LEU A 181 -41.72 -4.27 26.58
N LYS A 182 -40.65 -5.03 26.84
CA LYS A 182 -40.66 -6.19 27.76
C LYS A 182 -40.97 -5.78 29.20
N GLU A 183 -40.51 -4.60 29.62
CA GLU A 183 -40.78 -4.03 30.94
C GLU A 183 -42.12 -3.28 31.03
N GLY A 184 -42.88 -3.20 29.93
CA GLY A 184 -44.18 -2.54 29.88
C GLY A 184 -44.12 -1.02 29.97
N LYS A 185 -42.97 -0.41 29.62
CA LYS A 185 -42.78 1.04 29.62
C LYS A 185 -43.59 1.69 28.48
N PRO A 186 -44.00 2.97 28.63
CA PRO A 186 -44.87 3.64 27.67
C PRO A 186 -44.10 4.06 26.40
N VAL A 187 -43.99 3.14 25.43
CA VAL A 187 -43.43 3.41 24.10
C VAL A 187 -44.57 3.57 23.09
N PHE A 188 -44.61 4.70 22.39
CA PHE A 188 -45.66 5.04 21.43
C PHE A 188 -45.07 5.27 20.03
N GLY A 189 -45.86 5.03 18.99
CA GLY A 189 -45.54 5.30 17.60
C GLY A 189 -46.45 6.40 17.05
N TYR A 190 -45.86 7.38 16.38
CA TYR A 190 -46.57 8.48 15.71
C TYR A 190 -46.35 8.37 14.20
N VAL A 191 -47.40 8.09 13.43
CA VAL A 191 -47.31 8.00 11.97
C VAL A 191 -47.38 9.43 11.39
N ALA A 192 -46.24 9.97 11.01
CA ALA A 192 -46.13 11.33 10.47
C ALA A 192 -46.62 11.40 9.02
N GLU A 193 -47.28 12.50 8.69
CA GLU A 193 -47.59 12.89 7.31
C GLU A 193 -46.52 13.85 6.80
N GLY A 194 -46.08 13.67 5.56
CA GLY A 194 -45.03 14.48 4.92
C GLY A 194 -44.04 13.63 4.12
N TYR A 195 -42.94 14.25 3.74
CA TYR A 195 -41.83 13.64 3.04
C TYR A 195 -40.78 13.11 4.00
N TRP A 196 -40.26 11.92 3.68
CA TRP A 196 -39.08 11.36 4.32
C TRP A 196 -38.33 10.47 3.34
N GLU A 197 -37.02 10.67 3.27
CA GLU A 197 -36.10 9.85 2.50
C GLU A 197 -34.80 9.63 3.30
N ASP A 198 -34.41 8.38 3.47
CA ASP A 198 -33.07 7.99 3.94
C ASP A 198 -32.10 8.00 2.76
N VAL A 199 -31.18 8.97 2.73
CA VAL A 199 -30.21 9.14 1.63
C VAL A 199 -29.03 8.18 1.83
N GLY A 200 -29.30 6.89 1.60
CA GLY A 200 -28.34 5.79 1.79
C GLY A 200 -27.69 5.27 0.50
N THR A 201 -28.30 5.51 -0.67
CA THR A 201 -27.89 4.98 -1.98
C THR A 201 -27.76 6.09 -3.04
N HIS A 202 -27.08 5.79 -4.15
CA HIS A 202 -26.95 6.75 -5.26
C HIS A 202 -28.30 7.12 -5.87
N GLU A 203 -29.19 6.15 -5.97
CA GLU A 203 -30.55 6.30 -6.48
C GLU A 203 -31.38 7.18 -5.55
N SER A 204 -31.34 6.94 -4.22
CA SER A 204 -32.01 7.80 -3.24
C SER A 204 -31.47 9.23 -3.26
N TYR A 205 -30.16 9.40 -3.50
CA TYR A 205 -29.55 10.72 -3.59
C TYR A 205 -30.03 11.50 -4.83
N LEU A 206 -30.03 10.89 -6.01
CA LEU A 206 -30.55 11.55 -7.23
C LEU A 206 -32.07 11.81 -7.12
N LYS A 207 -32.81 10.89 -6.50
CA LYS A 207 -34.24 11.06 -6.24
C LYS A 207 -34.49 12.25 -5.30
N ALA A 208 -33.73 12.38 -4.21
CA ALA A 208 -33.85 13.50 -3.28
C ALA A 208 -33.64 14.85 -3.98
N GLN A 209 -32.67 14.94 -4.90
CA GLN A 209 -32.46 16.15 -5.71
C GLN A 209 -33.69 16.47 -6.57
N ALA A 210 -34.21 15.47 -7.29
CA ALA A 210 -35.39 15.65 -8.13
C ALA A 210 -36.63 16.02 -7.31
N ASP A 211 -36.87 15.36 -6.18
CA ASP A 211 -38.02 15.61 -5.32
C ASP A 211 -37.99 17.01 -4.71
N VAL A 212 -36.81 17.52 -4.34
CA VAL A 212 -36.62 18.92 -3.90
C VAL A 212 -36.94 19.89 -5.04
N LEU A 213 -36.40 19.65 -6.24
CA LEU A 213 -36.63 20.51 -7.41
C LEU A 213 -38.08 20.48 -7.92
N GLU A 214 -38.78 19.37 -7.74
CA GLU A 214 -40.20 19.20 -8.05
C GLU A 214 -41.13 19.76 -6.95
N GLY A 215 -40.58 20.20 -5.81
CA GLY A 215 -41.34 20.75 -4.70
C GLY A 215 -42.13 19.73 -3.89
N LYS A 216 -41.73 18.44 -3.93
CA LYS A 216 -42.32 17.37 -3.10
C LYS A 216 -41.86 17.42 -1.65
N VAL A 217 -40.76 18.12 -1.37
CA VAL A 217 -40.20 18.34 -0.03
C VAL A 217 -40.22 19.83 0.26
N GLN A 218 -40.74 20.22 1.41
CA GLN A 218 -40.72 21.62 1.86
C GLN A 218 -39.35 22.00 2.43
N VAL A 219 -38.41 22.33 1.55
CA VAL A 219 -37.10 22.89 1.93
C VAL A 219 -36.91 24.30 1.38
N GLU A 220 -36.05 25.08 2.03
CA GLU A 220 -35.62 26.38 1.53
C GLU A 220 -34.51 26.20 0.48
N LEU A 221 -34.72 26.74 -0.71
CA LEU A 221 -33.68 26.84 -1.75
C LEU A 221 -33.04 28.23 -1.70
N ASP A 222 -31.72 28.29 -1.91
CA ASP A 222 -31.03 29.56 -2.13
C ASP A 222 -31.36 30.14 -3.51
N GLY A 223 -31.30 31.47 -3.60
CA GLY A 223 -31.48 32.17 -4.86
C GLY A 223 -32.91 32.51 -5.22
N PHE A 224 -33.12 32.75 -6.52
CA PHE A 224 -34.39 33.21 -7.07
C PHE A 224 -34.85 32.29 -8.20
N GLU A 225 -36.15 32.03 -8.23
CA GLU A 225 -36.79 31.36 -9.36
C GLU A 225 -36.94 32.35 -10.53
N ILE A 226 -36.18 32.14 -11.61
CA ILE A 226 -36.18 33.04 -12.79
C ILE A 226 -37.21 32.62 -13.85
N SER A 227 -37.64 31.36 -13.81
CA SER A 227 -38.71 30.78 -14.62
C SER A 227 -39.21 29.51 -13.93
N PRO A 228 -40.39 28.95 -14.29
CA PRO A 228 -40.97 27.82 -13.56
C PRO A 228 -39.97 26.65 -13.36
N GLY A 229 -39.63 26.38 -12.11
CA GLY A 229 -38.70 25.34 -11.66
C GLY A 229 -37.21 25.67 -11.84
N VAL A 230 -36.83 26.83 -12.35
CA VAL A 230 -35.43 27.21 -12.61
C VAL A 230 -34.94 28.18 -11.54
N TRP A 231 -34.10 27.66 -10.63
CA TRP A 231 -33.52 28.40 -9.52
C TRP A 231 -32.08 28.81 -9.82
N VAL A 232 -31.76 30.08 -9.51
CA VAL A 232 -30.42 30.65 -9.70
C VAL A 232 -30.00 31.40 -8.44
N ALA A 233 -28.89 30.96 -7.86
CA ALA A 233 -28.32 31.49 -6.63
C ALA A 233 -27.48 32.76 -6.85
N GLU A 234 -26.92 33.30 -5.78
CA GLU A 234 -26.30 34.63 -5.80
C GLU A 234 -25.01 34.65 -6.65
N GLY A 235 -24.84 35.70 -7.45
CA GLY A 235 -23.63 35.89 -8.25
C GLY A 235 -23.45 34.93 -9.42
N ALA A 236 -24.38 34.00 -9.67
CA ALA A 236 -24.34 33.14 -10.84
C ALA A 236 -24.52 33.95 -12.14
N GLU A 237 -23.68 33.66 -13.13
CA GLU A 237 -23.67 34.29 -14.45
C GLU A 237 -24.18 33.29 -15.50
N VAL A 238 -25.37 33.54 -16.05
CA VAL A 238 -25.94 32.70 -17.13
C VAL A 238 -26.06 33.51 -18.40
N ASP A 239 -25.44 33.01 -19.47
CA ASP A 239 -25.49 33.64 -20.79
C ASP A 239 -26.92 33.56 -21.38
N PRO A 240 -27.43 34.63 -22.03
CA PRO A 240 -28.78 34.63 -22.63
C PRO A 240 -29.02 33.58 -23.71
N GLU A 241 -27.96 33.05 -24.35
CA GLU A 241 -28.06 31.97 -25.34
C GLU A 241 -28.07 30.57 -24.71
N ALA A 242 -27.93 30.45 -23.38
CA ALA A 242 -28.07 29.17 -22.69
C ALA A 242 -29.55 28.72 -22.66
N VAL A 243 -29.78 27.43 -22.89
CA VAL A 243 -31.11 26.81 -22.87
C VAL A 243 -31.31 26.15 -21.51
N LEU A 244 -32.13 26.77 -20.67
CA LEU A 244 -32.53 26.24 -19.37
C LEU A 244 -33.92 25.60 -19.48
N ARG A 245 -34.06 24.34 -19.08
CA ARG A 245 -35.36 23.68 -18.95
C ARG A 245 -35.51 23.06 -17.56
N GLY A 246 -36.34 23.70 -16.74
CA GLY A 246 -36.59 23.29 -15.38
C GLY A 246 -37.40 21.99 -15.24
N PRO A 247 -37.48 21.44 -14.02
CA PRO A 247 -36.92 22.05 -12.82
C PRO A 247 -35.41 21.79 -12.67
N LEU A 248 -34.62 22.81 -12.31
CA LEU A 248 -33.15 22.76 -12.17
C LEU A 248 -32.63 23.83 -11.19
N TYR A 249 -31.41 23.66 -10.70
CA TYR A 249 -30.76 24.60 -9.77
C TYR A 249 -29.35 24.98 -10.21
N ILE A 250 -29.00 26.26 -10.11
CA ILE A 250 -27.69 26.83 -10.40
C ILE A 250 -27.15 27.52 -9.15
N GLY A 251 -26.08 26.98 -8.56
CA GLY A 251 -25.45 27.46 -7.33
C GLY A 251 -24.63 28.74 -7.46
N ASP A 252 -24.15 29.23 -6.31
CA ASP A 252 -23.55 30.56 -6.20
C ASP A 252 -22.32 30.71 -7.08
N TYR A 253 -22.20 31.87 -7.74
CA TYR A 253 -21.07 32.19 -8.62
C TYR A 253 -20.81 31.20 -9.77
N ALA A 254 -21.76 30.29 -10.06
CA ALA A 254 -21.66 29.41 -11.20
C ALA A 254 -21.71 30.21 -12.52
N LYS A 255 -20.99 29.75 -13.54
CA LYS A 255 -20.88 30.40 -14.85
C LYS A 255 -21.35 29.47 -15.95
N VAL A 256 -22.40 29.85 -16.66
CA VAL A 256 -23.00 29.09 -17.75
C VAL A 256 -22.85 29.87 -19.05
N GLU A 257 -22.01 29.38 -19.96
CA GLU A 257 -21.72 30.05 -21.24
C GLU A 257 -22.81 29.86 -22.30
N ALA A 258 -22.73 30.65 -23.38
CA ALA A 258 -23.59 30.59 -24.55
C ALA A 258 -23.73 29.18 -25.15
N GLY A 259 -24.96 28.80 -25.50
CA GLY A 259 -25.28 27.53 -26.15
C GLY A 259 -25.16 26.28 -25.25
N VAL A 260 -24.94 26.45 -23.95
CA VAL A 260 -25.11 25.36 -22.97
C VAL A 260 -26.57 24.96 -22.87
N GLU A 261 -26.85 23.68 -22.71
CA GLU A 261 -28.19 23.15 -22.50
C GLU A 261 -28.27 22.44 -21.14
N LEU A 262 -28.96 23.06 -20.19
CA LEU A 262 -29.26 22.51 -18.87
C LEU A 262 -30.71 22.03 -18.84
N ARG A 263 -30.91 20.76 -18.55
CA ARG A 263 -32.23 20.11 -18.54
C ARG A 263 -32.69 19.77 -17.13
N GLU A 264 -33.90 19.22 -17.06
CA GLU A 264 -34.56 18.89 -15.80
C GLU A 264 -33.68 18.03 -14.88
N HIS A 265 -33.83 18.27 -13.58
CA HIS A 265 -33.10 17.64 -12.47
C HIS A 265 -31.58 17.82 -12.51
N THR A 266 -31.11 18.87 -13.20
CA THR A 266 -29.70 19.28 -13.14
C THR A 266 -29.48 20.19 -11.94
N VAL A 267 -28.45 19.91 -11.15
CA VAL A 267 -28.01 20.72 -10.02
C VAL A 267 -26.54 21.09 -10.24
N LEU A 268 -26.26 22.38 -10.33
CA LEU A 268 -24.89 22.90 -10.33
C LEU A 268 -24.57 23.47 -8.95
N GLY A 269 -23.44 23.07 -8.40
CA GLY A 269 -22.90 23.62 -7.18
C GLY A 269 -22.28 24.99 -7.38
N SER A 270 -21.61 25.46 -6.34
CA SER A 270 -21.00 26.78 -6.28
C SER A 270 -19.73 26.84 -7.14
N ASN A 271 -19.47 27.97 -7.81
CA ASN A 271 -18.31 28.20 -8.68
C ASN A 271 -18.15 27.20 -9.84
N VAL A 272 -19.21 26.48 -10.20
CA VAL A 272 -19.17 25.55 -11.35
C VAL A 272 -19.09 26.35 -12.65
N VAL A 273 -18.19 25.97 -13.55
CA VAL A 273 -18.04 26.62 -14.86
C VAL A 273 -18.48 25.65 -15.95
N VAL A 274 -19.55 25.97 -16.67
CA VAL A 274 -20.06 25.19 -17.79
C VAL A 274 -19.80 25.92 -19.10
N LYS A 275 -18.92 25.35 -19.93
CA LYS A 275 -18.46 25.96 -21.18
C LYS A 275 -19.40 25.68 -22.34
N ARG A 276 -19.30 26.51 -23.39
CA ARG A 276 -20.16 26.49 -24.57
C ARG A 276 -20.46 25.10 -25.14
N GLY A 277 -21.73 24.86 -25.48
CA GLY A 277 -22.19 23.65 -26.13
C GLY A 277 -22.20 22.38 -25.27
N ALA A 278 -21.92 22.48 -23.96
CA ALA A 278 -22.10 21.37 -23.04
C ALA A 278 -23.60 21.06 -22.83
N PHE A 279 -23.91 19.79 -22.60
CA PHE A 279 -25.26 19.28 -22.34
C PHE A 279 -25.28 18.56 -21.00
N LEU A 280 -26.16 18.99 -20.10
CA LEU A 280 -26.36 18.38 -18.78
C LEU A 280 -27.84 18.03 -18.59
N HIS A 281 -28.12 16.79 -18.19
CA HIS A 281 -29.46 16.30 -17.93
C HIS A 281 -29.46 15.33 -16.75
N LYS A 282 -30.27 15.60 -15.72
CA LYS A 282 -30.25 14.83 -14.46
C LYS A 282 -28.85 14.73 -13.83
N ALA A 283 -27.99 15.72 -14.06
CA ALA A 283 -26.62 15.71 -13.59
C ALA A 283 -26.49 16.51 -12.30
N VAL A 284 -25.82 15.94 -11.30
CA VAL A 284 -25.50 16.61 -10.04
C VAL A 284 -24.01 16.92 -10.03
N VAL A 285 -23.69 18.20 -10.10
CA VAL A 285 -22.31 18.70 -10.21
C VAL A 285 -21.98 19.47 -8.95
N HIS A 286 -21.01 19.01 -8.18
CA HIS A 286 -20.58 19.66 -6.93
C HIS A 286 -19.71 20.89 -7.18
N ASP A 287 -19.32 21.56 -6.10
CA ASP A 287 -18.59 22.83 -6.14
C ASP A 287 -17.27 22.79 -6.92
N ASN A 288 -16.93 23.92 -7.53
CA ASN A 288 -15.66 24.17 -8.23
C ASN A 288 -15.37 23.18 -9.36
N VAL A 289 -16.40 22.63 -10.00
CA VAL A 289 -16.24 21.74 -11.16
C VAL A 289 -16.14 22.57 -12.44
N TYR A 290 -15.18 22.22 -13.29
CA TYR A 290 -15.10 22.73 -14.66
C TYR A 290 -15.72 21.71 -15.63
N VAL A 291 -16.72 22.13 -16.40
CA VAL A 291 -17.34 21.33 -17.47
C VAL A 291 -16.96 21.95 -18.82
N GLY A 292 -16.05 21.29 -19.52
CA GLY A 292 -15.44 21.74 -20.75
C GLY A 292 -16.40 21.78 -21.95
N PRO A 293 -16.00 22.43 -23.05
CA PRO A 293 -16.89 22.64 -24.20
C PRO A 293 -17.37 21.32 -24.79
N GLN A 294 -18.63 21.28 -25.25
CA GLN A 294 -19.24 20.11 -25.91
C GLN A 294 -19.32 18.83 -25.06
N SER A 295 -19.11 18.91 -23.74
CA SER A 295 -19.22 17.75 -22.85
C SER A 295 -20.68 17.32 -22.68
N ASN A 296 -20.90 16.03 -22.37
CA ASN A 296 -22.25 15.46 -22.24
C ASN A 296 -22.37 14.66 -20.94
N LEU A 297 -23.12 15.19 -19.97
CA LEU A 297 -23.32 14.58 -18.65
C LEU A 297 -24.78 14.19 -18.50
N ARG A 298 -25.05 12.92 -18.21
CA ARG A 298 -26.41 12.39 -18.09
C ARG A 298 -26.54 11.54 -16.84
N GLY A 299 -27.50 11.87 -15.97
CA GLY A 299 -27.85 11.01 -14.83
C GLY A 299 -26.65 10.65 -13.94
N CYS A 300 -25.66 11.54 -13.82
CA CYS A 300 -24.39 11.27 -13.17
C CYS A 300 -24.11 12.24 -12.02
N VAL A 301 -23.18 11.86 -11.14
CA VAL A 301 -22.70 12.72 -10.05
C VAL A 301 -21.22 13.03 -10.28
N VAL A 302 -20.88 14.32 -10.21
CA VAL A 302 -19.50 14.80 -10.33
C VAL A 302 -19.09 15.48 -9.03
N GLY A 303 -18.11 14.90 -8.34
CA GLY A 303 -17.55 15.39 -7.09
C GLY A 303 -16.77 16.69 -7.25
N LYS A 304 -16.52 17.37 -6.13
CA LYS A 304 -15.96 18.74 -6.11
C LYS A 304 -14.56 18.80 -6.72
N ASN A 305 -14.17 19.99 -7.18
CA ASN A 305 -12.84 20.28 -7.73
C ASN A 305 -12.45 19.34 -8.90
N THR A 306 -13.44 18.85 -9.66
CA THR A 306 -13.20 17.94 -10.79
C THR A 306 -13.22 18.70 -12.10
N ASP A 307 -12.30 18.36 -12.99
CA ASP A 307 -12.23 18.94 -14.33
C ASP A 307 -12.73 17.93 -15.36
N VAL A 308 -13.86 18.23 -16.02
CA VAL A 308 -14.37 17.48 -17.16
C VAL A 308 -13.94 18.20 -18.44
N MET A 309 -13.05 17.60 -19.21
CA MET A 309 -12.43 18.25 -20.35
C MET A 309 -13.30 18.17 -21.62
N ARG A 310 -12.86 18.87 -22.69
CA ARG A 310 -13.63 19.06 -23.93
C ARG A 310 -14.19 17.74 -24.47
N ALA A 311 -15.47 17.75 -24.85
CA ALA A 311 -16.17 16.64 -25.49
C ALA A 311 -16.17 15.31 -24.70
N ALA A 312 -15.89 15.34 -23.40
CA ALA A 312 -16.04 14.17 -22.55
C ALA A 312 -17.51 13.80 -22.35
N ARG A 313 -17.79 12.51 -22.20
CA ARG A 313 -19.13 11.97 -21.99
C ARG A 313 -19.19 11.15 -20.71
N ILE A 314 -20.17 11.43 -19.86
CA ILE A 314 -20.43 10.71 -18.62
C ILE A 314 -21.87 10.24 -18.63
N ASP A 315 -22.08 8.92 -18.69
CA ASP A 315 -23.39 8.29 -18.83
C ASP A 315 -24.08 8.02 -17.46
N GLU A 316 -25.34 7.58 -17.53
CA GLU A 316 -26.26 7.43 -16.40
C GLU A 316 -25.78 6.45 -15.31
N GLY A 317 -25.90 6.85 -14.05
CA GLY A 317 -25.45 6.09 -12.89
C GLY A 317 -23.94 6.18 -12.61
N ALA A 318 -23.18 6.91 -13.44
CA ALA A 318 -21.76 7.11 -13.19
C ALA A 318 -21.54 8.10 -12.03
N VAL A 319 -20.54 7.80 -11.19
CA VAL A 319 -20.14 8.64 -10.06
C VAL A 319 -18.65 8.94 -10.17
N ILE A 320 -18.32 10.22 -10.31
CA ILE A 320 -16.94 10.73 -10.32
C ILE A 320 -16.65 11.32 -8.94
N GLY A 321 -15.62 10.81 -8.27
CA GLY A 321 -15.17 11.30 -6.98
C GLY A 321 -14.50 12.67 -7.06
N ASP A 322 -14.20 13.24 -5.89
CA ASP A 322 -13.57 14.56 -5.77
C ASP A 322 -12.18 14.60 -6.44
N GLU A 323 -11.79 15.79 -6.91
CA GLU A 323 -10.45 16.08 -7.44
C GLU A 323 -10.02 15.16 -8.59
N CYS A 324 -10.94 14.84 -9.50
CA CYS A 324 -10.64 14.05 -10.69
C CYS A 324 -10.37 14.92 -11.93
N LEU A 325 -9.67 14.36 -12.91
CA LEU A 325 -9.50 14.92 -14.25
C LEU A 325 -10.08 13.94 -15.28
N ILE A 326 -11.18 14.29 -15.92
CA ILE A 326 -11.80 13.51 -17.00
C ILE A 326 -11.31 14.06 -18.34
N GLY A 327 -10.40 13.34 -19.00
CA GLY A 327 -9.72 13.78 -20.21
C GLY A 327 -10.64 14.05 -21.41
N GLU A 328 -10.11 14.78 -22.39
CA GLU A 328 -10.86 15.18 -23.58
C GLU A 328 -11.39 13.97 -24.35
N GLU A 329 -12.61 14.03 -24.87
CA GLU A 329 -13.21 12.97 -25.69
C GLU A 329 -13.32 11.60 -24.99
N SER A 330 -13.08 11.54 -23.67
CA SER A 330 -13.25 10.32 -22.89
C SER A 330 -14.72 9.99 -22.68
N ILE A 331 -15.01 8.71 -22.46
CA ILE A 331 -16.37 8.20 -22.25
C ILE A 331 -16.37 7.36 -20.98
N ILE A 332 -17.10 7.83 -19.98
CA ILE A 332 -17.41 7.08 -18.76
C ILE A 332 -18.77 6.42 -18.95
N ALA A 333 -18.78 5.10 -19.02
CA ALA A 333 -20.01 4.34 -19.17
C ALA A 333 -20.89 4.41 -17.92
N GLY A 334 -22.15 4.03 -18.06
CA GLY A 334 -23.10 4.04 -16.96
C GLY A 334 -22.71 3.08 -15.83
N ASN A 335 -23.11 3.42 -14.60
CA ASN A 335 -22.81 2.68 -13.36
C ASN A 335 -21.32 2.51 -13.04
N VAL A 336 -20.45 3.30 -13.67
CA VAL A 336 -19.00 3.32 -13.39
C VAL A 336 -18.72 4.27 -12.23
N ARG A 337 -17.90 3.81 -11.28
CA ARG A 337 -17.39 4.63 -10.17
C ARG A 337 -15.93 4.97 -10.43
N VAL A 338 -15.62 6.25 -10.55
CA VAL A 338 -14.25 6.77 -10.55
C VAL A 338 -13.98 7.31 -9.15
N TYR A 339 -13.06 6.69 -8.42
CA TYR A 339 -12.74 7.12 -7.06
C TYR A 339 -12.04 8.49 -7.06
N PRO A 340 -11.94 9.19 -5.92
CA PRO A 340 -11.27 10.49 -5.86
C PRO A 340 -9.81 10.47 -6.34
N PHE A 341 -9.32 11.62 -6.79
CA PHE A 341 -7.92 11.85 -7.23
C PHE A 341 -7.49 11.02 -8.45
N LYS A 342 -8.40 10.78 -9.40
CA LYS A 342 -8.13 9.98 -10.62
C LYS A 342 -8.06 10.83 -11.86
N THR A 343 -7.16 10.44 -12.75
CA THR A 343 -7.06 11.00 -14.11
C THR A 343 -7.53 9.95 -15.10
N ILE A 344 -8.54 10.29 -15.89
CA ILE A 344 -8.96 9.51 -17.07
C ILE A 344 -8.30 10.14 -18.29
N GLU A 345 -7.55 9.35 -19.04
CA GLU A 345 -6.84 9.82 -20.23
C GLU A 345 -7.80 10.30 -21.33
N ALA A 346 -7.31 11.21 -22.17
CA ALA A 346 -8.06 11.68 -23.32
C ALA A 346 -8.40 10.51 -24.28
N GLY A 347 -9.64 10.46 -24.75
CA GLY A 347 -10.16 9.41 -25.64
C GLY A 347 -10.40 8.06 -24.96
N ALA A 348 -10.17 7.93 -23.65
CA ALA A 348 -10.37 6.67 -22.94
C ALA A 348 -11.85 6.28 -22.86
N PHE A 349 -12.14 5.00 -23.05
CA PHE A 349 -13.47 4.41 -22.80
C PHE A 349 -13.44 3.59 -21.52
N VAL A 350 -14.08 4.09 -20.47
CA VAL A 350 -14.09 3.50 -19.14
C VAL A 350 -15.44 2.80 -18.91
N ASN A 351 -15.42 1.48 -18.86
CA ASN A 351 -16.61 0.63 -18.65
C ASN A 351 -16.59 -0.18 -17.35
N THR A 352 -15.55 0.00 -16.55
CA THR A 352 -15.38 -0.65 -15.25
C THR A 352 -14.95 0.40 -14.22
N SER A 353 -15.34 0.20 -12.96
CA SER A 353 -15.05 1.18 -11.91
C SER A 353 -13.54 1.34 -11.70
N VAL A 354 -13.08 2.59 -11.74
CA VAL A 354 -11.68 2.98 -11.52
C VAL A 354 -11.49 3.24 -10.04
N ILE A 355 -11.32 2.15 -9.30
CA ILE A 355 -11.12 2.14 -7.85
C ILE A 355 -9.63 2.34 -7.53
N TRP A 356 -8.78 1.69 -8.32
CA TRP A 356 -7.34 1.68 -8.15
C TRP A 356 -6.69 2.39 -9.34
N GLU A 357 -5.61 3.12 -9.09
CA GLU A 357 -4.56 3.11 -10.11
C GLU A 357 -4.10 1.64 -10.14
N SER A 358 -4.39 0.92 -11.22
CA SER A 358 -3.49 -0.18 -11.57
C SER A 358 -2.11 0.47 -11.81
N ARG A 359 -1.08 0.18 -11.02
CA ARG A 359 -0.72 -1.14 -10.52
C ARG A 359 -0.65 -1.30 -9.00
N GLY A 360 -1.12 -2.48 -8.58
CA GLY A 360 -1.21 -2.92 -7.22
C GLY A 360 0.11 -3.33 -6.62
N GLN A 361 0.26 -2.95 -5.36
CA GLN A 361 1.02 -3.65 -4.35
C GLN A 361 0.30 -3.33 -3.03
N GLU A 362 -0.26 -4.34 -2.35
CA GLU A 362 -0.76 -4.15 -0.97
C GLU A 362 0.36 -3.72 -0.01
N HIS A 363 1.62 -3.93 -0.43
CA HIS A 363 2.84 -3.56 0.29
C HIS A 363 3.85 -2.91 -0.65
N LEU A 364 4.43 -1.77 -0.24
CA LEU A 364 5.47 -1.04 -0.97
C LEU A 364 6.73 -1.88 -1.29
N PHE A 365 6.99 -2.93 -0.51
CA PHE A 365 8.16 -3.78 -0.62
C PHE A 365 7.79 -5.16 -1.21
N GLY A 366 8.40 -5.51 -2.33
CA GLY A 366 8.45 -6.87 -2.86
C GLY A 366 9.75 -7.60 -2.50
N VAL A 367 9.98 -8.76 -3.13
CA VAL A 367 11.18 -9.61 -2.93
C VAL A 367 12.50 -8.88 -3.22
N ARG A 368 12.47 -7.83 -4.03
CA ARG A 368 13.66 -7.05 -4.48
C ARG A 368 13.72 -5.63 -3.92
N GLY A 369 12.89 -5.32 -2.90
CA GLY A 369 12.69 -3.95 -2.43
C GLY A 369 11.51 -3.28 -3.15
N VAL A 370 11.59 -1.96 -3.35
CA VAL A 370 10.60 -1.22 -4.12
C VAL A 370 11.01 -1.25 -5.60
N SER A 371 10.29 -2.00 -6.42
CA SER A 371 10.69 -2.28 -7.81
C SER A 371 9.55 -2.01 -8.79
N GLY A 372 9.90 -1.59 -10.00
CA GLY A 372 8.95 -1.47 -11.10
C GLY A 372 9.49 -0.76 -12.34
N ILE A 373 8.68 -0.75 -13.40
CA ILE A 373 8.98 -0.11 -14.69
C ILE A 373 9.17 1.40 -14.49
N LEU A 374 10.29 1.92 -14.98
CA LEU A 374 10.66 3.32 -14.89
C LEU A 374 9.62 4.21 -15.60
N ASN A 375 9.20 5.30 -14.95
CA ASN A 375 8.17 6.24 -15.41
C ASN A 375 6.76 5.64 -15.58
N VAL A 376 6.53 4.40 -15.15
CA VAL A 376 5.20 3.78 -15.14
C VAL A 376 4.83 3.40 -13.71
N GLU A 377 5.62 2.53 -13.07
CA GLU A 377 5.47 2.16 -11.67
C GLU A 377 6.41 2.97 -10.79
N ILE A 378 7.67 3.14 -11.23
CA ILE A 378 8.67 3.93 -10.52
C ILE A 378 8.78 5.31 -11.16
N THR A 379 8.00 6.26 -10.63
CA THR A 379 7.97 7.65 -11.08
C THR A 379 8.81 8.56 -10.17
N PRO A 380 9.20 9.77 -10.64
CA PRO A 380 9.82 10.78 -9.78
C PRO A 380 8.99 11.13 -8.54
N GLU A 381 7.66 11.19 -8.67
CA GLU A 381 6.73 11.49 -7.58
C GLU A 381 6.74 10.38 -6.53
N LEU A 382 6.72 9.12 -6.96
CA LEU A 382 6.89 7.98 -6.06
C LEU A 382 8.22 8.07 -5.33
N ALA A 383 9.33 8.32 -6.05
CA ALA A 383 10.66 8.40 -5.47
C ALA A 383 10.77 9.51 -4.40
N VAL A 384 10.17 10.68 -4.64
CA VAL A 384 10.10 11.79 -3.66
C VAL A 384 9.31 11.39 -2.42
N ARG A 385 8.10 10.82 -2.58
CA ARG A 385 7.26 10.37 -1.46
C ARG A 385 7.96 9.30 -0.64
N LEU A 386 8.58 8.33 -1.30
CA LEU A 386 9.30 7.23 -0.68
C LEU A 386 10.52 7.71 0.12
N ALA A 387 11.31 8.63 -0.45
CA ALA A 387 12.44 9.26 0.24
C ALA A 387 11.99 10.09 1.45
N GLY A 388 10.89 10.85 1.32
CA GLY A 388 10.31 11.61 2.44
C GLY A 388 9.78 10.71 3.56
N ALA A 389 9.16 9.59 3.21
CA ALA A 389 8.73 8.57 4.16
C ALA A 389 9.94 7.97 4.90
N TYR A 390 10.99 7.60 4.17
CA TYR A 390 12.21 7.04 4.76
C TYR A 390 12.91 8.03 5.68
N ALA A 391 13.06 9.29 5.25
CA ALA A 391 13.57 10.36 6.11
C ALA A 391 12.79 10.46 7.42
N THR A 392 11.46 10.43 7.35
CA THR A 392 10.58 10.52 8.53
C THR A 392 10.78 9.38 9.52
N THR A 393 11.20 8.19 9.06
CA THR A 393 11.54 7.08 9.96
C THR A 393 12.82 7.30 10.78
N LEU A 394 13.68 8.23 10.36
CA LEU A 394 14.97 8.58 10.96
C LEU A 394 14.89 9.85 11.81
N LYS A 395 15.90 10.08 12.66
CA LYS A 395 16.01 11.32 13.47
C LYS A 395 16.36 12.52 12.58
N LYS A 396 15.91 13.72 12.96
CA LYS A 396 16.35 14.98 12.33
C LYS A 396 17.87 15.14 12.45
N GLY A 397 18.52 15.68 11.43
CA GLY A 397 19.98 15.86 11.37
C GLY A 397 20.75 14.53 11.25
N ALA A 398 20.06 13.41 11.01
CA ALA A 398 20.73 12.17 10.68
C ALA A 398 21.30 12.26 9.26
N THR A 399 22.42 11.55 9.03
CA THR A 399 23.02 11.44 7.71
C THR A 399 22.55 10.17 7.00
N VAL A 400 22.12 10.28 5.75
CA VAL A 400 21.79 9.15 4.86
C VAL A 400 22.79 9.09 3.71
N THR A 401 23.36 7.91 3.48
CA THR A 401 24.18 7.65 2.30
C THR A 401 23.27 7.32 1.12
N ILE A 402 23.47 7.96 -0.04
CA ILE A 402 22.74 7.62 -1.25
C ILE A 402 23.70 7.33 -2.41
N ALA A 403 23.40 6.28 -3.15
CA ALA A 403 24.22 5.79 -4.26
C ALA A 403 23.33 5.17 -5.35
N ARG A 404 23.95 4.87 -6.49
CA ARG A 404 23.25 4.24 -7.62
C ARG A 404 24.19 3.42 -8.50
N ASP A 405 23.61 2.60 -9.35
CA ASP A 405 24.31 1.94 -10.47
C ASP A 405 24.63 2.90 -11.62
N HIS A 406 25.12 2.42 -12.75
CA HIS A 406 25.52 3.30 -13.86
C HIS A 406 24.36 3.74 -14.78
N SER A 407 23.11 3.37 -14.48
CA SER A 407 21.95 3.66 -15.34
C SER A 407 21.55 5.14 -15.32
N ARG A 408 20.90 5.58 -16.42
CA ARG A 408 20.36 6.94 -16.55
C ARG A 408 19.11 7.15 -15.70
N GLY A 409 18.26 6.13 -15.59
CA GLY A 409 17.05 6.16 -14.76
C GLY A 409 17.38 6.36 -13.28
N ALA A 410 18.29 5.56 -12.74
CA ALA A 410 18.73 5.70 -11.36
C ALA A 410 19.40 7.06 -11.10
N ARG A 411 20.18 7.58 -12.04
CA ARG A 411 20.77 8.92 -11.95
C ARG A 411 19.72 10.02 -11.80
N ALA A 412 18.63 9.95 -12.58
CA ALA A 412 17.56 10.94 -12.55
C ALA A 412 16.77 10.87 -11.23
N LEU A 413 16.26 9.69 -10.88
CA LEU A 413 15.43 9.50 -9.68
C LEU A 413 16.19 9.79 -8.39
N LYS A 414 17.47 9.40 -8.30
CA LYS A 414 18.32 9.70 -7.14
C LYS A 414 18.32 11.21 -6.82
N ARG A 415 18.38 12.08 -7.84
CA ARG A 415 18.36 13.54 -7.62
C ARG A 415 17.05 14.01 -6.99
N ALA A 416 15.92 13.43 -7.38
CA ALA A 416 14.62 13.72 -6.77
C ALA A 416 14.59 13.26 -5.30
N MET A 417 15.12 12.07 -5.02
CA MET A 417 15.22 11.54 -3.65
C MET A 417 16.13 12.39 -2.75
N ILE A 418 17.27 12.88 -3.26
CA ILE A 418 18.17 13.79 -2.52
C ILE A 418 17.41 15.03 -2.04
N SER A 419 16.64 15.66 -2.93
CA SER A 419 15.83 16.84 -2.59
C SER A 419 14.81 16.54 -1.49
N ALA A 420 14.12 15.40 -1.58
CA ALA A 420 13.15 14.97 -0.58
C ALA A 420 13.78 14.70 0.79
N LEU A 421 14.97 14.09 0.83
CA LEU A 421 15.71 13.86 2.08
C LEU A 421 16.11 15.18 2.75
N GLN A 422 16.73 16.11 2.01
CA GLN A 422 17.18 17.40 2.55
C GLN A 422 16.02 18.24 3.08
N THR A 423 14.92 18.30 2.32
CA THR A 423 13.68 19.00 2.74
C THR A 423 12.95 18.30 3.89
N SER A 424 13.37 17.10 4.27
CA SER A 424 12.87 16.34 5.44
C SER A 424 13.85 16.35 6.63
N ALA A 425 14.80 17.29 6.65
CA ALA A 425 15.82 17.51 7.68
C ALA A 425 16.82 16.35 7.83
N ILE A 426 17.25 15.78 6.70
CA ILE A 426 18.28 14.73 6.63
C ILE A 426 19.48 15.24 5.84
N ASP A 427 20.67 15.07 6.40
CA ASP A 427 21.92 15.32 5.68
C ASP A 427 22.19 14.16 4.72
N VAL A 428 22.67 14.45 3.52
CA VAL A 428 22.83 13.46 2.46
C VAL A 428 24.30 13.33 2.07
N ARG A 429 24.81 12.10 2.07
CA ARG A 429 26.12 11.74 1.48
C ARG A 429 25.88 11.06 0.14
N ASP A 430 26.07 11.79 -0.95
CA ASP A 430 25.91 11.25 -2.30
C ASP A 430 27.24 10.68 -2.83
N LEU A 431 27.27 9.36 -3.00
CA LEU A 431 28.43 8.62 -3.55
C LEU A 431 28.42 8.52 -5.07
N GLU A 432 27.40 9.03 -5.74
CA GLU A 432 27.25 8.95 -7.19
C GLU A 432 27.19 7.51 -7.73
N ASN A 433 28.09 7.14 -8.66
CA ASN A 433 28.19 5.78 -9.20
C ASN A 433 29.14 4.97 -8.33
N VAL A 434 28.64 3.96 -7.64
CA VAL A 434 29.52 3.03 -6.93
C VAL A 434 28.96 1.61 -7.03
N PRO A 435 29.81 0.58 -6.94
CA PRO A 435 29.34 -0.77 -6.64
C PRO A 435 28.49 -0.77 -5.37
N MET A 436 27.49 -1.65 -5.32
CA MET A 436 26.62 -1.77 -4.15
C MET A 436 27.40 -2.08 -2.86
N PRO A 437 28.42 -2.97 -2.83
CA PRO A 437 29.17 -3.21 -1.60
C PRO A 437 29.93 -1.97 -1.08
N VAL A 438 30.38 -1.10 -1.99
CA VAL A 438 31.02 0.17 -1.64
C VAL A 438 30.01 1.10 -0.97
N ALA A 439 28.78 1.18 -1.49
CA ALA A 439 27.70 1.95 -0.88
C ALA A 439 27.31 1.42 0.51
N ARG A 440 27.20 0.08 0.66
CA ARG A 440 26.89 -0.56 1.94
C ARG A 440 27.97 -0.27 2.99
N GLN A 441 29.25 -0.42 2.62
CA GLN A 441 30.36 -0.11 3.53
C GLN A 441 30.41 1.38 3.91
N ALA A 442 30.18 2.28 2.95
CA ALA A 442 30.14 3.71 3.23
C ALA A 442 28.96 4.09 4.16
N THR A 443 27.82 3.40 4.02
CA THR A 443 26.66 3.54 4.92
C THR A 443 27.02 3.09 6.34
N ALA A 444 27.67 1.93 6.47
CA ALA A 444 28.13 1.38 7.75
C ALA A 444 29.13 2.28 8.51
N ARG A 445 29.69 3.30 7.84
CA ARG A 445 30.70 4.22 8.38
C ARG A 445 30.12 5.58 8.76
N GLY A 446 29.05 5.53 9.54
CA GLY A 446 28.51 6.72 10.20
C GLY A 446 27.39 7.42 9.44
N SER A 447 26.58 6.66 8.70
CA SER A 447 25.24 7.08 8.28
C SER A 447 24.19 6.32 9.09
N ALA A 448 23.03 6.93 9.33
CA ALA A 448 21.92 6.30 10.03
C ALA A 448 21.15 5.29 9.15
N GLY A 449 21.53 5.22 7.87
CA GLY A 449 20.94 4.36 6.88
C GLY A 449 21.37 4.77 5.47
N GLY A 450 20.90 4.03 4.47
CA GLY A 450 21.29 4.27 3.08
C GLY A 450 20.20 3.99 2.06
N ILE A 451 20.38 4.51 0.85
CA ILE A 451 19.52 4.25 -0.31
C ILE A 451 20.39 3.90 -1.50
N PHE A 452 20.06 2.83 -2.21
CA PHE A 452 20.71 2.45 -3.46
C PHE A 452 19.68 2.25 -4.57
N LEU A 453 19.90 2.90 -5.72
CA LEU A 453 19.06 2.73 -6.89
C LEU A 453 19.80 1.89 -7.94
N ARG A 454 19.20 0.81 -8.43
CA ARG A 454 19.75 -0.01 -9.52
C ARG A 454 18.71 -0.37 -10.56
N THR A 455 19.10 -0.54 -11.81
CA THR A 455 18.28 -1.26 -12.79
C THR A 455 18.02 -2.67 -12.28
N THR A 456 16.77 -3.12 -12.39
CA THR A 456 16.36 -4.46 -11.97
C THR A 456 17.17 -5.51 -12.75
N PRO A 457 17.80 -6.49 -12.07
CA PRO A 457 18.54 -7.55 -12.75
C PRO A 457 17.68 -8.29 -13.79
N GLY A 458 18.18 -8.30 -15.03
CA GLY A 458 17.55 -8.92 -16.20
C GLY A 458 16.46 -8.09 -16.89
N VAL A 459 16.09 -6.92 -16.36
CA VAL A 459 14.93 -6.13 -16.82
C VAL A 459 15.35 -4.67 -17.04
N PRO A 460 15.81 -4.28 -18.26
CA PRO A 460 16.45 -2.98 -18.51
C PRO A 460 15.59 -1.75 -18.27
N ASP A 461 14.27 -1.87 -18.40
CA ASP A 461 13.27 -0.81 -18.24
C ASP A 461 12.73 -0.69 -16.81
N SER A 462 13.17 -1.55 -15.89
CA SER A 462 12.74 -1.59 -14.49
C SER A 462 13.86 -1.14 -13.54
N LEU A 463 13.47 -0.59 -12.39
CA LEU A 463 14.40 -0.09 -11.37
C LEU A 463 14.02 -0.61 -9.99
N ASP A 464 15.02 -0.98 -9.19
CA ASP A 464 14.91 -1.32 -7.78
C ASP A 464 15.44 -0.14 -6.91
N ILE A 465 14.66 0.26 -5.90
CA ILE A 465 15.08 1.18 -4.84
C ILE A 465 15.26 0.36 -3.55
N LEU A 466 16.52 0.22 -3.13
CA LEU A 466 16.89 -0.50 -1.92
C LEU A 466 17.16 0.47 -0.77
N PHE A 467 16.70 0.10 0.41
CA PHE A 467 16.94 0.85 1.66
C PHE A 467 17.82 0.02 2.58
N PHE A 468 18.81 0.69 3.18
CA PHE A 468 19.75 0.09 4.10
C PHE A 468 19.57 0.64 5.52
N ASP A 469 19.94 -0.17 6.51
CA ASP A 469 20.11 0.27 7.89
C ASP A 469 21.51 0.88 8.12
N GLU A 470 21.79 1.27 9.37
CA GLU A 470 23.07 1.85 9.77
C GLU A 470 24.28 0.91 9.62
N ARG A 471 24.05 -0.40 9.41
CA ARG A 471 25.10 -1.41 9.17
C ARG A 471 25.37 -1.59 7.67
N GLY A 472 24.59 -0.94 6.81
CA GLY A 472 24.60 -1.14 5.37
C GLY A 472 23.90 -2.43 4.92
N ALA A 473 23.21 -3.13 5.83
CA ALA A 473 22.37 -4.27 5.51
C ALA A 473 21.00 -3.78 4.98
N ASP A 474 20.28 -4.61 4.24
CA ASP A 474 18.91 -4.31 3.83
C ASP A 474 18.02 -4.05 5.04
N LEU A 475 17.00 -3.18 4.91
CA LEU A 475 16.07 -2.95 6.00
C LEU A 475 15.42 -4.27 6.44
N SER A 476 15.44 -4.52 7.75
CA SER A 476 14.67 -5.59 8.38
C SER A 476 13.17 -5.47 8.05
N GLN A 477 12.42 -6.58 8.14
CA GLN A 477 10.96 -6.56 7.94
C GLN A 477 10.26 -5.52 8.84
N ALA A 478 10.74 -5.32 10.07
CA ALA A 478 10.22 -4.29 10.97
C ALA A 478 10.49 -2.87 10.46
N GLY A 479 11.70 -2.64 9.90
CA GLY A 479 12.06 -1.38 9.24
C GLY A 479 11.23 -1.12 7.99
N GLN A 480 11.02 -2.12 7.14
CA GLN A 480 10.18 -2.05 5.94
C GLN A 480 8.73 -1.71 6.31
N ARG A 481 8.14 -2.41 7.30
CA ARG A 481 6.78 -2.10 7.81
C ARG A 481 6.66 -0.71 8.40
N LYS A 482 7.72 -0.20 9.03
CA LYS A 482 7.77 1.18 9.54
C LYS A 482 7.74 2.19 8.39
N LEU A 483 8.53 1.94 7.34
CA LEU A 483 8.54 2.79 6.14
C LEU A 483 7.18 2.74 5.43
N ASP A 484 6.65 1.55 5.17
CA ASP A 484 5.37 1.32 4.51
C ASP A 484 4.24 2.06 5.24
N ARG A 485 4.16 1.96 6.58
CA ARG A 485 3.17 2.68 7.37
C ARG A 485 3.23 4.20 7.20
N VAL A 486 4.43 4.78 7.21
CA VAL A 486 4.59 6.23 7.01
C VAL A 486 4.20 6.61 5.58
N TYR A 487 4.58 5.78 4.61
CA TYR A 487 4.25 5.97 3.21
C TYR A 487 2.73 5.93 2.96
N SER A 488 2.03 4.91 3.46
CA SER A 488 0.57 4.76 3.29
C SER A 488 -0.23 5.87 3.98
N ARG A 489 0.23 6.36 5.13
CA ARG A 489 -0.43 7.47 5.85
C ARG A 489 -0.12 8.85 5.26
N GLN A 490 0.85 8.93 4.35
CA GLN A 490 1.35 10.18 3.77
C GLN A 490 1.83 11.19 4.81
N GLU A 491 2.31 10.72 5.96
CA GLU A 491 2.83 11.53 7.06
C GLU A 491 4.30 11.91 6.81
N PHE A 492 4.58 12.73 5.78
CA PHE A 492 5.94 13.12 5.44
C PHE A 492 6.40 14.34 6.26
N ARG A 493 7.53 14.20 6.96
CA ARG A 493 8.16 15.30 7.68
C ARG A 493 8.64 16.38 6.71
N ARG A 494 8.35 17.64 7.04
CA ARG A 494 8.86 18.82 6.34
C ARG A 494 9.78 19.61 7.29
N ALA A 495 10.96 19.98 6.81
CA ALA A 495 11.93 20.77 7.56
C ALA A 495 11.54 22.25 7.58
N PHE A 496 11.85 22.93 8.68
CA PHE A 496 11.86 24.40 8.69
C PHE A 496 13.08 24.92 7.88
N PRO A 497 13.07 26.19 7.41
CA PRO A 497 14.16 26.72 6.57
C PRO A 497 15.58 26.56 7.16
N GLY A 498 15.74 26.65 8.49
CA GLY A 498 17.03 26.45 9.17
C GLY A 498 17.38 25.00 9.49
N GLU A 499 16.50 24.05 9.16
CA GLU A 499 16.67 22.61 9.39
C GLU A 499 16.88 21.81 8.08
N ILE A 500 16.94 22.47 6.93
CA ILE A 500 17.18 21.81 5.64
C ILE A 500 18.57 21.16 5.69
N GLY A 501 18.63 19.85 5.40
CA GLY A 501 19.86 19.07 5.51
C GLY A 501 20.88 19.40 4.42
N ASP A 502 22.15 19.17 4.72
CA ASP A 502 23.28 19.40 3.81
C ASP A 502 23.45 18.29 2.77
N LEU A 503 24.14 18.59 1.66
CA LEU A 503 24.55 17.62 0.64
C LEU A 503 26.08 17.54 0.60
N LEU A 504 26.62 16.35 0.83
CA LEU A 504 28.05 16.06 0.86
C LEU A 504 28.42 15.05 -0.24
N HIS A 505 29.57 15.25 -0.86
CA HIS A 505 30.18 14.33 -1.83
C HIS A 505 31.51 13.80 -1.28
N PRO A 506 31.51 12.62 -0.63
CA PRO A 506 32.73 12.05 -0.06
C PRO A 506 33.79 11.76 -1.14
N ALA A 507 35.03 12.12 -0.87
CA ALA A 507 36.17 11.82 -1.74
C ALA A 507 36.78 10.44 -1.42
N SER A 508 37.54 9.88 -2.37
CA SER A 508 38.36 8.65 -2.19
C SER A 508 37.59 7.43 -1.71
N VAL A 509 36.32 7.30 -2.09
CA VAL A 509 35.44 6.20 -1.66
C VAL A 509 35.99 4.84 -2.11
N PHE A 510 36.42 4.71 -3.37
CA PHE A 510 36.99 3.47 -3.92
C PHE A 510 38.31 3.07 -3.25
N ASP A 511 39.22 4.03 -3.08
CA ASP A 511 40.51 3.80 -2.42
C ASP A 511 40.33 3.40 -0.96
N SER A 512 39.41 4.06 -0.25
CA SER A 512 39.09 3.73 1.14
C SER A 512 38.53 2.31 1.22
N TYR A 513 37.56 1.97 0.38
CA TYR A 513 37.01 0.62 0.34
C TYR A 513 38.11 -0.43 0.07
N ALA A 514 38.89 -0.26 -0.99
CA ALA A 514 39.94 -1.22 -1.40
C ALA A 514 41.03 -1.38 -0.34
N THR A 515 41.46 -0.27 0.29
CA THR A 515 42.46 -0.30 1.36
C THR A 515 41.97 -1.11 2.56
N ASN A 516 40.71 -0.90 2.96
CA ASN A 516 40.16 -1.60 4.11
C ASN A 516 39.92 -3.08 3.81
N LEU A 517 39.49 -3.40 2.58
CA LEU A 517 39.29 -4.78 2.15
C LEU A 517 40.61 -5.57 2.20
N LEU A 518 41.67 -5.03 1.59
CA LEU A 518 42.98 -5.68 1.55
C LEU A 518 43.69 -5.74 2.92
N ARG A 519 43.25 -4.93 3.89
CA ARG A 519 43.70 -5.02 5.28
C ARG A 519 42.94 -6.07 6.08
N ALA A 520 41.66 -6.26 5.78
CA ALA A 520 40.80 -7.20 6.49
C ALA A 520 41.00 -8.65 6.02
N VAL A 521 41.21 -8.84 4.72
CA VAL A 521 41.31 -10.17 4.11
C VAL A 521 42.75 -10.64 3.99
N ASP A 522 43.01 -11.89 4.41
CA ASP A 522 44.34 -12.48 4.34
C ASP A 522 44.78 -12.76 2.90
N THR A 523 45.69 -11.91 2.43
CA THR A 523 46.31 -11.96 1.10
C THR A 523 47.76 -12.44 1.15
N SER A 524 48.18 -13.05 2.26
CA SER A 524 49.51 -13.66 2.38
C SER A 524 49.71 -14.78 1.36
N GLY A 525 50.90 -14.82 0.75
CA GLY A 525 51.26 -15.81 -0.26
C GLY A 525 50.79 -15.50 -1.69
N VAL A 526 49.95 -14.47 -1.89
CA VAL A 526 49.35 -14.17 -3.20
C VAL A 526 50.42 -13.77 -4.24
N ARG A 527 51.38 -12.93 -3.85
CA ARG A 527 52.46 -12.48 -4.74
C ARG A 527 53.41 -13.61 -5.10
N GLU A 528 53.73 -14.45 -4.11
CA GLU A 528 54.62 -15.60 -4.28
C GLU A 528 53.99 -16.70 -5.15
N ALA A 529 52.65 -16.84 -5.11
CA ALA A 529 51.92 -17.82 -5.90
C ALA A 529 51.91 -17.50 -7.40
N GLY A 530 52.20 -16.25 -7.81
CA GLY A 530 52.28 -15.87 -9.23
C GLY A 530 50.98 -16.12 -10.00
N LEU A 531 49.83 -15.98 -9.33
CA LEU A 531 48.53 -16.33 -9.92
C LEU A 531 48.18 -15.38 -11.07
N LYS A 532 47.65 -15.98 -12.14
CA LYS A 532 46.98 -15.30 -13.23
C LYS A 532 45.48 -15.51 -13.13
N VAL A 533 44.70 -14.44 -13.19
CA VAL A 533 43.23 -14.50 -13.09
C VAL A 533 42.58 -13.69 -14.20
N VAL A 534 41.42 -14.15 -14.68
CA VAL A 534 40.58 -13.38 -15.62
C VAL A 534 39.41 -12.78 -14.85
N VAL A 535 39.22 -11.47 -14.98
CA VAL A 535 38.20 -10.73 -14.25
C VAL A 535 37.28 -10.03 -15.23
N ASP A 536 35.99 -10.35 -15.20
CA ASP A 536 34.98 -9.72 -16.03
C ASP A 536 34.08 -8.82 -15.16
N ALA A 537 34.10 -7.52 -15.44
CA ALA A 537 33.35 -6.51 -14.69
C ALA A 537 31.94 -6.24 -15.24
N ALA A 538 31.50 -7.01 -16.24
CA ALA A 538 30.17 -6.96 -16.83
C ALA A 538 29.72 -5.57 -17.32
N HIS A 539 30.66 -4.71 -17.73
CA HIS A 539 30.41 -3.30 -18.09
C HIS A 539 29.73 -2.49 -16.97
N GLY A 540 29.82 -2.97 -15.73
CA GLY A 540 29.11 -2.46 -14.58
C GLY A 540 29.94 -1.63 -13.63
N SER A 541 29.27 -1.15 -12.58
CA SER A 541 29.85 -0.29 -11.54
C SER A 541 31.00 -0.98 -10.79
N ALA A 542 31.04 -2.32 -10.76
CA ALA A 542 32.16 -3.11 -10.25
C ALA A 542 33.52 -2.70 -10.85
N GLY A 543 33.55 -2.35 -12.14
CA GLY A 543 34.75 -1.88 -12.85
C GLY A 543 35.39 -0.62 -12.26
N LEU A 544 34.66 0.16 -11.45
CA LEU A 544 35.17 1.38 -10.82
C LEU A 544 36.08 1.11 -9.63
N VAL A 545 35.88 0.01 -8.91
CA VAL A 545 36.69 -0.32 -7.71
C VAL A 545 37.82 -1.30 -8.01
N LEU A 546 37.64 -2.16 -9.03
CA LEU A 546 38.60 -3.20 -9.38
C LEU A 546 40.04 -2.69 -9.62
N PRO A 547 40.29 -1.57 -10.32
CA PRO A 547 41.65 -1.06 -10.51
C PRO A 547 42.39 -0.81 -9.19
N SER A 548 41.69 -0.30 -8.17
CA SER A 548 42.25 0.00 -6.85
C SER A 548 42.59 -1.28 -6.06
N ILE A 549 41.83 -2.36 -6.27
CA ILE A 549 42.04 -3.66 -5.64
C ILE A 549 43.19 -4.40 -6.37
N LEU A 550 43.06 -4.58 -7.68
CA LEU A 550 43.98 -5.37 -8.50
C LEU A 550 45.40 -4.81 -8.49
N GLY A 551 45.55 -3.49 -8.54
CA GLY A 551 46.86 -2.84 -8.50
C GLY A 551 47.65 -3.07 -7.19
N ARG A 552 46.98 -3.53 -6.12
CA ARG A 552 47.59 -3.77 -4.81
C ARG A 552 47.65 -5.26 -4.44
N LEU A 553 46.70 -6.05 -4.93
CA LEU A 553 46.55 -7.48 -4.66
C LEU A 553 47.76 -8.30 -5.12
N GLY A 554 48.45 -7.86 -6.18
CA GLY A 554 49.71 -8.47 -6.63
C GLY A 554 49.53 -9.75 -7.46
N VAL A 555 48.44 -9.83 -8.22
CA VAL A 555 48.13 -10.90 -9.17
C VAL A 555 48.24 -10.41 -10.62
N GLU A 556 48.58 -11.29 -11.56
CA GLU A 556 48.47 -10.99 -12.99
C GLU A 556 46.99 -11.06 -13.39
N THR A 557 46.44 -9.97 -13.93
CA THR A 557 45.00 -9.90 -14.23
C THR A 557 44.74 -9.57 -15.68
N LEU A 558 43.86 -10.34 -16.31
CA LEU A 558 43.22 -9.99 -17.57
C LEU A 558 41.82 -9.46 -17.27
N THR A 559 41.61 -8.14 -17.40
CA THR A 559 40.31 -7.52 -17.16
C THR A 559 39.50 -7.43 -18.46
N VAL A 560 38.27 -7.91 -18.42
CA VAL A 560 37.28 -7.88 -19.51
C VAL A 560 36.13 -6.97 -19.10
N ALA A 561 35.54 -6.27 -20.07
CA ALA A 561 34.35 -5.45 -19.86
C ALA A 561 34.49 -4.43 -18.71
N GLY A 562 35.68 -3.85 -18.52
CA GLY A 562 35.98 -2.93 -17.41
C GLY A 562 35.36 -1.53 -17.54
N GLY A 563 34.92 -1.14 -18.74
CA GLY A 563 34.29 0.16 -18.99
C GLY A 563 32.78 0.13 -18.81
N LEU A 564 32.21 1.22 -18.29
CA LEU A 564 30.77 1.36 -18.07
C LEU A 564 29.98 1.44 -19.39
N ASP A 565 28.86 0.71 -19.48
CA ASP A 565 27.90 0.83 -20.59
C ASP A 565 26.54 1.30 -20.07
N GLU A 566 26.31 2.62 -20.08
CA GLU A 566 25.05 3.21 -19.61
C GLU A 566 23.82 2.76 -20.41
N ALA A 567 24.00 2.27 -21.65
CA ALA A 567 22.90 1.81 -22.48
C ALA A 567 22.45 0.39 -22.11
N ARG A 568 23.31 -0.38 -21.43
CA ARG A 568 23.04 -1.75 -20.99
C ARG A 568 23.40 -1.93 -19.51
N PRO A 569 22.63 -1.31 -18.60
CA PRO A 569 22.91 -1.35 -17.16
C PRO A 569 22.68 -2.71 -16.50
N THR A 570 21.99 -3.61 -17.19
CA THR A 570 21.78 -5.00 -16.78
C THR A 570 21.93 -5.93 -17.98
N GLU A 571 22.16 -7.21 -17.70
CA GLU A 571 22.20 -8.29 -18.69
C GLU A 571 21.05 -9.29 -18.50
N GLY A 572 20.56 -9.86 -19.59
CA GLY A 572 19.63 -11.00 -19.56
C GLY A 572 20.34 -12.33 -19.29
N ALA A 573 19.57 -13.40 -19.01
CA ALA A 573 20.11 -14.73 -18.71
C ALA A 573 20.94 -15.32 -19.87
N GLU A 574 20.50 -15.14 -21.11
CA GLU A 574 21.22 -15.59 -22.31
C GLU A 574 22.53 -14.83 -22.52
N GLU A 575 22.51 -13.51 -22.35
CA GLU A 575 23.70 -12.66 -22.45
C GLU A 575 24.73 -13.02 -21.40
N ARG A 576 24.27 -13.24 -20.16
CA ARG A 576 25.10 -13.71 -19.05
C ARG A 576 25.73 -15.06 -19.36
N ARG A 577 24.97 -16.03 -19.88
CA ARG A 577 25.48 -17.35 -20.24
C ARG A 577 26.54 -17.27 -21.33
N ALA A 578 26.30 -16.46 -22.37
CA ALA A 578 27.27 -16.23 -23.44
C ALA A 578 28.54 -15.53 -22.91
N ALA A 579 28.41 -14.60 -21.97
CA ALA A 579 29.55 -13.93 -21.36
C ALA A 579 30.38 -14.87 -20.46
N LEU A 580 29.73 -15.73 -19.68
CA LEU A 580 30.41 -16.75 -18.88
C LEU A 580 31.13 -17.79 -19.76
N ALA A 581 30.55 -18.19 -20.89
CA ALA A 581 31.22 -19.05 -21.86
C ALA A 581 32.48 -18.40 -22.44
N ARG A 582 32.40 -17.12 -22.83
CA ARG A 582 33.58 -16.33 -23.27
C ARG A 582 34.63 -16.20 -22.18
N LEU A 583 34.22 -15.99 -20.92
CA LEU A 583 35.13 -15.98 -19.79
C LEU A 583 35.84 -17.34 -19.65
N GLY A 584 35.12 -18.45 -19.80
CA GLY A 584 35.66 -19.82 -19.89
C GLY A 584 36.77 -19.97 -20.93
N GLU A 585 36.49 -19.53 -22.16
CA GLU A 585 37.46 -19.57 -23.25
C GLU A 585 38.72 -18.75 -22.94
N LEU A 586 38.57 -17.57 -22.35
CA LEU A 586 39.69 -16.71 -21.95
C LEU A 586 40.52 -17.32 -20.82
N VAL A 587 39.88 -17.93 -19.82
CA VAL A 587 40.57 -18.61 -18.72
C VAL A 587 41.41 -19.76 -19.25
N ALA A 588 40.80 -20.64 -20.05
CA ALA A 588 41.49 -21.79 -20.62
C ALA A 588 42.63 -21.38 -21.58
N SER A 589 42.39 -20.42 -22.48
CA SER A 589 43.39 -19.99 -23.47
C SER A 589 44.55 -19.19 -22.85
N SER A 590 44.30 -18.45 -21.76
CA SER A 590 45.33 -17.68 -21.06
C SER A 590 46.04 -18.44 -19.95
N GLN A 591 45.64 -19.70 -19.71
CA GLN A 591 46.13 -20.55 -18.62
C GLN A 591 46.00 -19.88 -17.25
N ALA A 592 44.89 -19.17 -17.03
CA ALA A 592 44.60 -18.54 -15.75
C ALA A 592 44.20 -19.60 -14.71
N ALA A 593 44.52 -19.32 -13.44
CA ALA A 593 44.17 -20.18 -12.31
C ALA A 593 42.66 -20.29 -12.11
N PHE A 594 41.90 -19.24 -12.43
CA PHE A 594 40.45 -19.21 -12.50
C PHE A 594 39.98 -17.89 -13.13
N GLY A 595 38.69 -17.83 -13.45
CA GLY A 595 38.00 -16.61 -13.85
C GLY A 595 36.89 -16.23 -12.87
N VAL A 596 36.63 -14.93 -12.76
CA VAL A 596 35.46 -14.40 -12.05
C VAL A 596 34.69 -13.42 -12.91
N ARG A 597 33.36 -13.47 -12.83
CA ARG A 597 32.46 -12.47 -13.43
C ARG A 597 31.62 -11.83 -12.34
N PHE A 598 31.68 -10.50 -12.25
CA PHE A 598 30.80 -9.72 -11.37
C PHE A 598 29.43 -9.52 -11.99
N ASP A 599 28.41 -9.35 -11.17
CA ASP A 599 27.17 -8.73 -11.63
C ASP A 599 27.36 -7.22 -11.85
N PRO A 600 26.44 -6.54 -12.57
CA PRO A 600 26.63 -5.14 -12.94
C PRO A 600 26.79 -4.16 -11.77
N VAL A 601 26.34 -4.51 -10.55
CA VAL A 601 26.48 -3.70 -9.34
C VAL A 601 27.59 -4.18 -8.40
N GLY A 602 28.26 -5.30 -8.71
CA GLY A 602 29.36 -5.87 -7.92
C GLY A 602 28.96 -6.53 -6.61
N GLU A 603 27.66 -6.78 -6.37
CA GLU A 603 27.16 -7.48 -5.19
C GLU A 603 27.44 -8.99 -5.28
N ARG A 604 27.43 -9.54 -6.50
CA ARG A 604 27.53 -10.98 -6.77
C ARG A 604 28.70 -11.31 -7.70
N VAL A 605 29.21 -12.54 -7.58
CA VAL A 605 30.29 -13.04 -8.41
C VAL A 605 30.05 -14.51 -8.79
N SER A 606 30.29 -14.84 -10.07
CA SER A 606 30.28 -16.23 -10.57
C SER A 606 31.69 -16.67 -10.92
N PHE A 607 31.95 -17.97 -10.82
CA PHE A 607 33.28 -18.55 -10.96
C PHE A 607 33.41 -19.43 -12.20
N VAL A 608 34.62 -19.42 -12.77
CA VAL A 608 35.06 -20.27 -13.85
C VAL A 608 36.35 -20.95 -13.41
N ASP A 609 36.40 -22.27 -13.47
CA ASP A 609 37.58 -23.04 -13.09
C ASP A 609 38.75 -22.86 -14.10
N GLU A 610 39.92 -23.39 -13.75
CA GLU A 610 41.12 -23.33 -14.60
C GLU A 610 40.97 -24.06 -15.94
N LEU A 611 39.98 -24.93 -16.08
CA LEU A 611 39.66 -25.67 -17.31
C LEU A 611 38.67 -24.89 -18.21
N GLY A 612 38.26 -23.69 -17.79
CA GLY A 612 37.29 -22.87 -18.50
C GLY A 612 35.84 -23.29 -18.29
N ARG A 613 35.55 -24.13 -17.28
CA ARG A 613 34.19 -24.60 -16.97
C ARG A 613 33.53 -23.66 -15.98
N VAL A 614 32.28 -23.31 -16.26
CA VAL A 614 31.48 -22.48 -15.37
C VAL A 614 31.05 -23.31 -14.16
N ILE A 615 31.42 -22.88 -12.96
CA ILE A 615 30.93 -23.47 -11.71
C ILE A 615 29.59 -22.81 -11.40
N GLN A 616 28.52 -23.59 -11.30
CA GLN A 616 27.18 -23.07 -10.98
C GLN A 616 27.18 -22.41 -9.59
N ASP A 617 26.36 -21.40 -9.39
CA ASP A 617 26.43 -20.53 -8.20
C ASP A 617 26.21 -21.28 -6.88
N ASP A 618 25.37 -22.31 -6.87
CA ASP A 618 25.12 -23.21 -5.74
C ASP A 618 26.34 -24.11 -5.43
N ARG A 619 27.02 -24.59 -6.47
CA ARG A 619 28.30 -25.32 -6.36
C ARG A 619 29.44 -24.41 -5.92
N ALA A 620 29.51 -23.20 -6.47
CA ALA A 620 30.51 -22.19 -6.15
C ALA A 620 30.47 -21.84 -4.66
N LEU A 621 29.28 -21.82 -4.05
CA LEU A 621 29.11 -21.68 -2.61
C LEU A 621 29.79 -22.80 -1.82
N LEU A 622 29.60 -24.06 -2.23
CA LEU A 622 30.24 -25.19 -1.55
C LEU A 622 31.77 -25.19 -1.74
N VAL A 623 32.25 -24.81 -2.92
CA VAL A 623 33.69 -24.69 -3.21
C VAL A 623 34.34 -23.64 -2.31
N LEU A 624 33.72 -22.45 -2.21
CA LEU A 624 34.25 -21.39 -1.35
C LEU A 624 34.09 -21.73 0.14
N LEU A 625 33.00 -22.40 0.52
CA LEU A 625 32.81 -22.94 1.86
C LEU A 625 33.91 -23.93 2.23
N ASP A 626 34.22 -24.91 1.38
CA ASP A 626 35.28 -25.90 1.62
C ASP A 626 36.62 -25.21 1.87
N LEU A 627 36.98 -24.26 1.01
CA LEU A 627 38.21 -23.48 1.13
C LEU A 627 38.28 -22.68 2.45
N VAL A 628 37.21 -21.96 2.80
CA VAL A 628 37.16 -21.15 4.02
C VAL A 628 37.17 -22.05 5.27
N ALA A 629 36.40 -23.13 5.25
CA ALA A 629 36.32 -24.07 6.37
C ALA A 629 37.67 -24.77 6.60
N ALA A 630 38.36 -25.18 5.53
CA ALA A 630 39.70 -25.78 5.60
C ALA A 630 40.75 -24.85 6.23
N GLU A 631 40.66 -23.55 5.92
CA GLU A 631 41.56 -22.54 6.51
C GLU A 631 41.22 -22.25 7.97
N ARG A 632 39.92 -22.10 8.30
CA ARG A 632 39.46 -21.63 9.61
C ARG A 632 39.41 -22.73 10.67
N ARG A 633 39.11 -23.97 10.26
CA ARG A 633 39.02 -25.20 11.08
C ARG A 633 38.02 -25.19 12.25
N SER A 634 37.34 -24.08 12.47
CA SER A 634 36.34 -23.85 13.51
C SER A 634 35.55 -22.58 13.19
N GLY A 635 34.39 -22.42 13.82
CA GLY A 635 33.50 -21.28 13.61
C GLY A 635 32.21 -21.64 12.87
N GLN A 636 31.36 -20.64 12.69
CA GLN A 636 30.02 -20.79 12.13
C GLN A 636 29.94 -20.30 10.68
N VAL A 637 29.03 -20.88 9.92
CA VAL A 637 28.80 -20.58 8.50
C VAL A 637 27.33 -20.26 8.30
N ALA A 638 26.99 -19.03 7.90
CA ALA A 638 25.61 -18.58 7.75
C ALA A 638 25.06 -18.85 6.36
N LEU A 639 24.05 -19.72 6.22
CA LEU A 639 23.45 -20.10 4.95
C LEU A 639 21.90 -20.11 5.04
N PRO A 640 21.17 -19.68 4.01
CA PRO A 640 19.71 -19.79 3.97
C PRO A 640 19.23 -21.25 4.02
N VAL A 641 18.04 -21.49 4.58
CA VAL A 641 17.39 -22.81 4.62
C VAL A 641 17.16 -23.45 3.25
N THR A 642 17.21 -22.67 2.17
CA THR A 642 17.10 -23.14 0.78
C THR A 642 18.38 -23.82 0.26
N THR A 643 19.51 -23.67 0.95
CA THR A 643 20.80 -24.26 0.55
C THR A 643 20.85 -25.76 0.85
N THR A 644 21.54 -26.52 -0.01
CA THR A 644 21.76 -27.96 0.18
C THR A 644 22.36 -28.31 1.54
N ARG A 645 21.91 -29.43 2.12
CA ARG A 645 22.50 -29.97 3.35
C ARG A 645 23.88 -30.60 3.15
N ILE A 646 24.34 -30.78 1.91
CA ILE A 646 25.76 -31.09 1.64
C ILE A 646 26.68 -30.04 2.26
N ALA A 647 26.22 -28.78 2.40
CA ALA A 647 26.96 -27.74 3.12
C ALA A 647 27.29 -28.13 4.56
N GLU A 648 26.43 -28.87 5.26
CA GLU A 648 26.72 -29.37 6.62
C GLU A 648 27.85 -30.39 6.61
N GLN A 649 27.90 -31.26 5.59
CA GLN A 649 28.96 -32.25 5.44
C GLN A 649 30.31 -31.59 5.15
N VAL A 650 30.33 -30.63 4.21
CA VAL A 650 31.53 -29.85 3.86
C VAL A 650 32.04 -29.06 5.07
N ALA A 651 31.16 -28.38 5.79
CA ALA A 651 31.53 -27.64 7.00
C ALA A 651 32.07 -28.56 8.10
N ALA A 652 31.33 -29.63 8.42
CA ALA A 652 31.68 -30.56 9.48
C ALA A 652 32.99 -31.31 9.20
N TYR A 653 33.30 -31.59 7.93
CA TYR A 653 34.56 -32.23 7.53
C TYR A 653 35.79 -31.44 8.00
N HIS A 654 35.72 -30.11 8.00
CA HIS A 654 36.80 -29.23 8.47
C HIS A 654 36.59 -28.69 9.89
N GLY A 655 35.54 -29.10 10.61
CA GLY A 655 35.27 -28.68 11.98
C GLY A 655 34.52 -27.35 12.13
N THR A 656 33.96 -26.80 11.04
CA THR A 656 33.02 -25.66 11.10
C THR A 656 31.57 -26.16 11.17
N GLN A 657 30.63 -25.27 11.50
CA GLN A 657 29.22 -25.62 11.64
C GLN A 657 28.34 -24.66 10.84
N VAL A 658 27.34 -25.20 10.15
CA VAL A 658 26.35 -24.38 9.45
C VAL A 658 25.32 -23.87 10.45
N ILE A 659 25.03 -22.58 10.38
CA ILE A 659 23.86 -21.94 10.99
C ILE A 659 22.89 -21.57 9.88
N TRP A 660 21.64 -22.01 10.03
CA TRP A 660 20.60 -21.80 9.04
C TRP A 660 19.93 -20.44 9.27
N THR A 661 19.77 -19.65 8.20
CA THR A 661 19.08 -18.37 8.21
C THR A 661 17.79 -18.44 7.40
N THR A 662 16.93 -17.44 7.58
CA THR A 662 15.82 -17.23 6.66
C THR A 662 16.33 -16.87 5.26
N THR A 663 15.43 -16.82 4.30
CA THR A 663 15.70 -16.29 2.95
C THR A 663 15.86 -14.77 2.91
N SER A 664 15.68 -14.07 4.04
CA SER A 664 15.87 -12.63 4.14
C SER A 664 17.35 -12.23 4.09
N PRO A 665 17.75 -11.29 3.20
CA PRO A 665 19.11 -10.76 3.17
C PRO A 665 19.57 -10.12 4.50
N ASP A 666 18.67 -9.48 5.26
CA ASP A 666 19.00 -8.88 6.56
C ASP A 666 19.31 -9.94 7.62
N ASP A 667 18.59 -11.06 7.63
CA ASP A 667 18.87 -12.16 8.57
C ASP A 667 20.18 -12.87 8.24
N LEU A 668 20.48 -13.07 6.96
CA LEU A 668 21.80 -13.53 6.53
C LEU A 668 22.89 -12.56 6.99
N ALA A 669 22.67 -11.25 6.82
CA ALA A 669 23.64 -10.25 7.22
C ALA A 669 23.87 -10.20 8.74
N LYS A 670 22.80 -10.32 9.53
CA LYS A 670 22.87 -10.44 11.00
C LYS A 670 23.66 -11.67 11.43
N ALA A 671 23.37 -12.83 10.85
CA ALA A 671 24.06 -14.07 11.17
C ALA A 671 25.54 -14.03 10.75
N ALA A 672 25.83 -13.43 9.59
CA ALA A 672 27.20 -13.25 9.11
C ALA A 672 28.01 -12.25 9.94
N ALA A 673 27.36 -11.25 10.55
CA ALA A 673 27.99 -10.30 11.45
C ALA A 673 28.16 -10.82 12.90
N ALA A 674 27.63 -12.01 13.22
CA ALA A 674 27.73 -12.57 14.56
C ALA A 674 29.16 -13.01 14.90
N ASP A 675 29.53 -12.88 16.17
CA ASP A 675 30.84 -13.30 16.67
C ASP A 675 31.08 -14.79 16.41
N GLY A 676 32.19 -15.12 15.76
CA GLY A 676 32.56 -16.49 15.43
C GLY A 676 32.03 -17.01 14.08
N THR A 677 31.26 -16.20 13.33
CA THR A 677 30.92 -16.52 11.95
C THR A 677 32.12 -16.26 11.03
N VAL A 678 32.47 -17.25 10.22
CA VAL A 678 33.66 -17.23 9.35
C VAL A 678 33.33 -17.12 7.87
N PHE A 679 32.08 -17.42 7.48
CA PHE A 679 31.61 -17.37 6.10
C PHE A 679 30.09 -17.22 6.06
N GLY A 680 29.58 -16.63 4.99
CA GLY A 680 28.17 -16.72 4.64
C GLY A 680 27.95 -16.61 3.14
N GLY A 681 26.76 -16.99 2.67
CA GLY A 681 26.41 -16.86 1.26
C GLY A 681 24.99 -17.28 0.99
N ASP A 682 24.45 -16.84 -0.14
CA ASP A 682 23.03 -17.02 -0.48
C ASP A 682 22.75 -18.10 -1.55
N GLY A 683 23.81 -18.75 -2.04
CA GLY A 683 23.72 -19.79 -3.08
C GLY A 683 23.36 -19.26 -4.48
N ARG A 684 23.40 -17.94 -4.68
CA ARG A 684 23.09 -17.26 -5.95
C ARG A 684 24.24 -16.33 -6.36
N GLY A 685 25.47 -16.74 -6.09
CA GLY A 685 26.69 -15.98 -6.34
C GLY A 685 26.92 -14.82 -5.36
N GLY A 686 26.09 -14.68 -4.32
CA GLY A 686 26.30 -13.75 -3.23
C GLY A 686 27.09 -14.42 -2.09
N PHE A 687 28.17 -13.78 -1.67
CA PHE A 687 29.01 -14.24 -0.57
C PHE A 687 29.23 -13.13 0.44
N VAL A 688 29.29 -13.51 1.71
CA VAL A 688 29.66 -12.63 2.83
C VAL A 688 31.03 -13.02 3.33
N VAL A 689 31.89 -12.02 3.57
CA VAL A 689 33.23 -12.18 4.13
C VAL A 689 33.27 -11.49 5.49
N PRO A 690 32.88 -12.19 6.58
CA PRO A 690 32.62 -11.59 7.91
C PRO A 690 33.75 -10.76 8.49
N GLU A 691 35.01 -11.12 8.21
CA GLU A 691 36.20 -10.36 8.64
C GLU A 691 36.27 -8.93 8.07
N PHE A 692 35.51 -8.65 7.01
CA PHE A 692 35.44 -7.34 6.37
C PHE A 692 34.08 -6.66 6.56
N SER A 693 32.98 -7.37 6.26
CA SER A 693 31.62 -6.86 6.42
C SER A 693 30.61 -8.01 6.57
N GLY A 694 29.48 -7.73 7.22
CA GLY A 694 28.38 -8.68 7.36
C GLY A 694 27.41 -8.70 6.18
N VAL A 695 27.74 -8.13 5.02
CA VAL A 695 26.81 -8.03 3.87
C VAL A 695 27.41 -8.70 2.64
N LEU A 696 26.57 -8.96 1.62
CA LEU A 696 27.03 -9.53 0.36
C LEU A 696 28.04 -8.60 -0.33
N ASP A 697 29.18 -9.18 -0.71
CA ASP A 697 30.27 -8.44 -1.33
C ASP A 697 31.09 -9.34 -2.27
N GLY A 698 30.80 -9.24 -3.58
CA GLY A 698 31.51 -9.99 -4.60
C GLY A 698 33.00 -9.64 -4.68
N ALA A 699 33.39 -8.40 -4.39
CA ALA A 699 34.79 -7.98 -4.46
C ALA A 699 35.59 -8.53 -3.27
N ALA A 700 34.97 -8.55 -2.08
CA ALA A 700 35.54 -9.22 -0.92
C ALA A 700 35.67 -10.73 -1.16
N ALA A 701 34.64 -11.36 -1.72
CA ALA A 701 34.65 -12.78 -2.07
C ALA A 701 35.77 -13.12 -3.06
N PHE A 702 35.97 -12.27 -4.08
CA PHE A 702 37.06 -12.41 -5.04
C PHE A 702 38.44 -12.31 -4.36
N VAL A 703 38.68 -11.28 -3.54
CA VAL A 703 39.96 -11.13 -2.82
C VAL A 703 40.21 -12.32 -1.89
N ARG A 704 39.18 -12.79 -1.20
CA ARG A 704 39.23 -13.97 -0.32
C ARG A 704 39.56 -15.24 -1.11
N LEU A 705 38.92 -15.46 -2.25
CA LEU A 705 39.17 -16.59 -3.13
C LEU A 705 40.62 -16.60 -3.65
N VAL A 706 41.14 -15.45 -4.10
CA VAL A 706 42.54 -15.31 -4.53
C VAL A 706 43.51 -15.71 -3.41
N GLY A 707 43.28 -15.22 -2.18
CA GLY A 707 44.10 -15.58 -1.02
C GLY A 707 44.06 -17.08 -0.73
N LEU A 708 42.88 -17.69 -0.76
CA LEU A 708 42.70 -19.11 -0.48
C LEU A 708 43.38 -19.97 -1.55
N VAL A 709 43.13 -19.71 -2.85
CA VAL A 709 43.74 -20.46 -3.96
C VAL A 709 45.27 -20.35 -3.95
N ALA A 710 45.82 -19.19 -3.60
CA ALA A 710 47.28 -19.02 -3.47
C ALA A 710 47.89 -19.96 -2.42
N ARG A 711 47.15 -20.24 -1.33
CA ARG A 711 47.62 -21.06 -0.21
C ARG A 711 47.30 -22.54 -0.32
N THR A 712 46.19 -22.92 -0.97
CA THR A 712 45.75 -24.32 -1.00
C THR A 712 46.53 -25.19 -1.98
N GLN A 713 47.14 -24.58 -3.01
CA GLN A 713 47.84 -25.30 -4.10
C GLN A 713 46.95 -26.30 -4.86
N LEU A 714 45.63 -26.22 -4.66
CA LEU A 714 44.63 -27.01 -5.38
C LEU A 714 43.92 -26.11 -6.39
N THR A 715 43.55 -26.68 -7.53
CA THR A 715 42.75 -25.98 -8.52
C THR A 715 41.27 -26.01 -8.16
N LEU A 716 40.47 -25.09 -8.72
CA LEU A 716 39.03 -25.05 -8.40
C LEU A 716 38.32 -26.32 -8.86
N SER A 717 38.69 -26.87 -10.03
CA SER A 717 38.08 -28.13 -10.49
C SER A 717 38.41 -29.31 -9.56
N GLN A 718 39.60 -29.34 -8.96
CA GLN A 718 40.00 -30.37 -7.99
C GLN A 718 39.24 -30.27 -6.68
N ILE A 719 38.90 -29.05 -6.25
CA ILE A 719 38.10 -28.81 -5.04
C ILE A 719 36.64 -29.19 -5.31
N ASP A 720 36.06 -28.69 -6.41
CA ASP A 720 34.69 -29.01 -6.80
C ASP A 720 34.46 -30.52 -6.96
N ALA A 721 35.42 -31.24 -7.56
CA ALA A 721 35.35 -32.69 -7.74
C ALA A 721 35.31 -33.50 -6.42
N ARG A 722 35.71 -32.91 -5.28
CA ARG A 722 35.65 -33.58 -3.96
C ARG A 722 34.31 -33.41 -3.26
N ILE A 723 33.51 -32.44 -3.69
CA ILE A 723 32.24 -32.11 -3.05
C ILE A 723 31.15 -32.99 -3.66
N PRO A 724 30.40 -33.77 -2.86
CA PRO A 724 29.32 -34.62 -3.35
C PRO A 724 28.30 -33.83 -4.17
N GLN A 725 27.71 -34.46 -5.19
CA GLN A 725 26.69 -33.82 -6.00
C GLN A 725 25.37 -33.72 -5.21
N ALA A 726 24.76 -32.53 -5.20
CA ALA A 726 23.43 -32.32 -4.66
C ALA A 726 22.38 -32.52 -5.75
N HIS A 727 21.31 -33.22 -5.41
CA HIS A 727 20.13 -33.37 -6.26
C HIS A 727 18.99 -32.56 -5.63
N ILE A 728 18.88 -31.29 -6.03
CA ILE A 728 17.85 -30.37 -5.55
C ILE A 728 16.93 -30.00 -6.70
N GLN A 729 15.63 -30.01 -6.44
CA GLN A 729 14.62 -29.53 -7.37
C GLN A 729 13.72 -28.48 -6.70
N LYS A 730 13.24 -27.52 -7.50
CA LYS A 730 12.33 -26.46 -7.08
C LYS A 730 11.02 -26.54 -7.88
N ARG A 731 9.88 -26.35 -7.21
CA ARG A 731 8.57 -26.20 -7.85
C ARG A 731 7.77 -25.09 -7.21
N ASP A 732 7.10 -24.29 -8.03
CA ASP A 732 6.26 -23.18 -7.59
C ASP A 732 4.79 -23.61 -7.74
N ILE A 733 4.01 -23.46 -6.67
CA ILE A 733 2.59 -23.84 -6.63
C ILE A 733 1.74 -22.60 -6.41
N ALA A 734 0.83 -22.31 -7.33
CA ALA A 734 -0.10 -21.20 -7.22
C ALA A 734 -0.96 -21.36 -5.96
N THR A 735 -0.81 -20.43 -5.01
CA THR A 735 -1.44 -20.50 -3.69
C THR A 735 -2.09 -19.15 -3.37
N PRO A 736 -3.43 -19.06 -3.36
CA PRO A 736 -4.12 -17.83 -3.00
C PRO A 736 -3.70 -17.32 -1.61
N TRP A 737 -3.68 -16.00 -1.41
CA TRP A 737 -3.28 -15.37 -0.15
C TRP A 737 -4.00 -15.92 1.07
N ALA A 738 -5.31 -16.10 0.99
CA ALA A 738 -6.13 -16.66 2.07
C ALA A 738 -5.77 -18.12 2.43
N ALA A 739 -5.15 -18.86 1.51
CA ALA A 739 -4.81 -20.27 1.69
C ALA A 739 -3.41 -20.49 2.28
N LYS A 740 -2.50 -19.49 2.22
CA LYS A 740 -1.11 -19.65 2.70
C LYS A 740 -1.01 -20.11 4.16
N GLY A 741 -1.87 -19.58 5.04
CA GLY A 741 -1.93 -20.00 6.44
C GLY A 741 -2.41 -21.45 6.62
N MET A 742 -3.33 -21.90 5.77
CA MET A 742 -3.82 -23.28 5.76
C MET A 742 -2.76 -24.25 5.25
N VAL A 743 -2.06 -23.89 4.16
CA VAL A 743 -0.92 -24.66 3.62
C VAL A 743 0.10 -24.96 4.70
N MET A 744 0.52 -23.95 5.46
CA MET A 744 1.50 -24.12 6.54
C MET A 744 1.01 -25.09 7.62
N ARG A 745 -0.27 -25.01 8.00
CA ARG A 745 -0.88 -25.94 8.96
C ARG A 745 -0.91 -27.36 8.42
N SER A 746 -1.37 -27.54 7.18
CA SER A 746 -1.48 -28.85 6.53
C SER A 746 -0.12 -29.53 6.35
N VAL A 747 0.93 -28.77 6.05
CA VAL A 747 2.30 -29.30 5.95
C VAL A 747 2.80 -29.79 7.32
N VAL A 748 2.58 -29.02 8.39
CA VAL A 748 2.97 -29.43 9.75
C VAL A 748 2.18 -30.67 10.20
N GLU A 749 0.87 -30.72 9.92
CA GLU A 749 0.03 -31.88 10.24
C GLU A 749 0.46 -33.13 9.46
N ALA A 750 0.73 -33.00 8.15
CA ALA A 750 1.20 -34.09 7.29
C ALA A 750 2.61 -34.58 7.65
N ALA A 751 3.45 -33.73 8.24
CA ALA A 751 4.79 -34.11 8.68
C ALA A 751 4.76 -35.11 9.86
N GLY A 752 3.73 -35.08 10.71
CA GLY A 752 3.59 -36.00 11.84
C GLY A 752 4.81 -35.95 12.78
N ASN A 753 5.50 -37.09 12.92
CA ASN A 753 6.66 -37.23 13.82
C ASN A 753 8.02 -36.93 13.14
N ARG A 754 8.03 -36.49 11.87
CA ARG A 754 9.26 -36.14 11.15
C ARG A 754 9.92 -34.92 11.80
N LYS A 755 11.24 -34.79 11.64
CA LYS A 755 11.97 -33.63 12.17
C LYS A 755 11.61 -32.40 11.35
N LEU A 756 11.17 -31.34 12.02
CA LEU A 756 10.83 -30.07 11.40
C LEU A 756 11.89 -29.01 11.70
N ASP A 757 12.15 -28.18 10.71
CA ASP A 757 12.86 -26.91 10.84
C ASP A 757 11.96 -25.80 10.30
N THR A 758 11.54 -24.91 11.20
CA THR A 758 10.61 -23.81 10.92
C THR A 758 11.33 -22.46 10.94
N THR A 759 12.62 -22.42 10.63
CA THR A 759 13.40 -21.19 10.57
C THR A 759 12.80 -20.20 9.56
N ASP A 760 12.40 -20.70 8.39
CA ASP A 760 11.66 -19.94 7.37
C ASP A 760 10.83 -20.93 6.54
N GLY A 761 9.50 -20.80 6.58
CA GLY A 761 8.61 -21.85 6.08
C GLY A 761 8.61 -23.12 6.96
N VAL A 762 8.36 -24.27 6.34
CA VAL A 762 8.47 -25.59 7.00
C VAL A 762 9.39 -26.48 6.18
N ARG A 763 10.56 -26.80 6.74
CA ARG A 763 11.47 -27.80 6.20
C ARG A 763 11.29 -29.12 6.93
N VAL A 764 10.77 -30.11 6.23
CA VAL A 764 10.55 -31.47 6.73
C VAL A 764 11.75 -32.32 6.38
N VAL A 765 12.37 -32.93 7.39
CA VAL A 765 13.57 -33.76 7.24
C VAL A 765 13.22 -35.21 7.54
N GLU A 766 13.47 -36.07 6.55
CA GLU A 766 13.28 -37.52 6.64
C GLU A 766 14.42 -38.18 7.44
N PRO A 767 14.19 -39.34 8.07
CA PRO A 767 15.22 -40.05 8.84
C PRO A 767 16.46 -40.46 8.03
N ASP A 768 16.33 -40.59 6.72
CA ASP A 768 17.42 -40.92 5.79
C ASP A 768 18.17 -39.70 5.25
N GLY A 769 17.84 -38.49 5.74
CA GLY A 769 18.51 -37.24 5.41
C GLY A 769 17.91 -36.47 4.24
N ARG A 770 16.92 -37.04 3.51
CA ARG A 770 16.14 -36.31 2.50
C ARG A 770 15.35 -35.19 3.16
N TRP A 771 15.05 -34.12 2.43
CA TRP A 771 14.23 -33.05 2.97
C TRP A 771 13.42 -32.31 1.91
N THR A 772 12.32 -31.70 2.37
CA THR A 772 11.51 -30.77 1.58
C THR A 772 11.28 -29.49 2.36
N LEU A 773 11.47 -28.34 1.72
CA LEU A 773 11.11 -27.02 2.25
C LEU A 773 9.85 -26.53 1.54
N VAL A 774 8.81 -26.23 2.31
CA VAL A 774 7.62 -25.52 1.84
C VAL A 774 7.65 -24.10 2.38
N LEU A 775 7.71 -23.11 1.49
CA LEU A 775 7.86 -21.70 1.83
C LEU A 775 6.84 -20.87 1.05
N PRO A 776 5.77 -20.38 1.69
CA PRO A 776 4.87 -19.41 1.09
C PRO A 776 5.61 -18.12 0.76
N ASP A 777 5.42 -17.58 -0.45
CA ASP A 777 6.04 -16.32 -0.84
C ASP A 777 5.41 -15.16 -0.05
N PRO A 778 6.18 -14.17 0.45
CA PRO A 778 5.62 -13.05 1.22
C PRO A 778 4.90 -11.99 0.37
N ALA A 779 5.14 -11.94 -0.95
CA ALA A 779 4.71 -10.88 -1.87
C ALA A 779 3.87 -11.39 -3.06
N GLU A 780 3.88 -12.68 -3.38
CA GLU A 780 3.19 -13.29 -4.52
C GLU A 780 2.22 -14.40 -4.08
N ALA A 781 1.16 -14.65 -4.84
CA ALA A 781 0.19 -15.72 -4.58
C ALA A 781 0.73 -17.11 -4.98
N VAL A 782 1.91 -17.47 -4.47
CA VAL A 782 2.65 -18.70 -4.77
C VAL A 782 3.25 -19.26 -3.47
N THR A 783 3.38 -20.58 -3.41
CA THR A 783 4.20 -21.30 -2.43
C THR A 783 5.34 -21.98 -3.16
N HIS A 784 6.57 -21.75 -2.72
CA HIS A 784 7.76 -22.34 -3.27
C HIS A 784 8.11 -23.64 -2.53
N LEU A 785 8.38 -24.70 -3.27
CA LEU A 785 8.84 -25.98 -2.75
C LEU A 785 10.26 -26.25 -3.23
N TRP A 786 11.10 -26.72 -2.31
CA TRP A 786 12.39 -27.34 -2.63
C TRP A 786 12.40 -28.74 -2.08
N ALA A 787 12.98 -29.69 -2.81
CA ALA A 787 13.28 -31.02 -2.32
C ALA A 787 14.74 -31.36 -2.58
N GLU A 788 15.38 -32.08 -1.65
CA GLU A 788 16.71 -32.67 -1.83
C GLU A 788 16.65 -34.18 -1.57
N GLY A 789 17.20 -34.95 -2.50
CA GLY A 789 17.28 -36.40 -2.45
C GLY A 789 18.65 -36.97 -2.84
N PRO A 790 18.81 -38.30 -2.76
CA PRO A 790 20.05 -38.98 -3.16
C PRO A 790 20.26 -39.01 -4.69
N ASP A 791 19.19 -38.86 -5.46
CA ASP A 791 19.17 -38.84 -6.93
C ASP A 791 17.95 -38.03 -7.41
N ASP A 792 17.91 -37.71 -8.71
CA ASP A 792 16.85 -36.87 -9.28
C ASP A 792 15.46 -37.51 -9.17
N GLU A 793 15.35 -38.84 -9.29
CA GLU A 793 14.08 -39.58 -9.27
C GLU A 793 13.48 -39.62 -7.85
N ALA A 794 14.30 -39.86 -6.82
CA ALA A 794 13.88 -39.79 -5.44
C ALA A 794 13.52 -38.36 -5.01
N THR A 795 14.22 -37.36 -5.55
CA THR A 795 13.95 -35.94 -5.31
C THR A 795 12.60 -35.54 -5.90
N GLU A 796 12.32 -35.93 -7.14
CA GLU A 796 11.05 -35.60 -7.82
C GLU A 796 9.85 -36.26 -7.10
N ARG A 797 9.98 -37.53 -6.71
CA ARG A 797 8.92 -38.22 -5.94
C ARG A 797 8.62 -37.53 -4.61
N LEU A 798 9.65 -37.04 -3.92
CA LEU A 798 9.49 -36.31 -2.67
C LEU A 798 8.81 -34.96 -2.93
N LEU A 799 9.19 -34.27 -4.01
CA LEU A 799 8.57 -33.00 -4.41
C LEU A 799 7.09 -33.18 -4.78
N ASP A 800 6.73 -34.27 -5.47
CA ASP A 800 5.35 -34.64 -5.81
C ASP A 800 4.49 -34.92 -4.58
N GLU A 801 5.03 -35.65 -3.60
CA GLU A 801 4.34 -35.95 -2.32
C GLU A 801 3.92 -34.65 -1.62
N TRP A 802 4.85 -33.71 -1.47
CA TRP A 802 4.59 -32.46 -0.75
C TRP A 802 3.81 -31.45 -1.59
N ALA A 803 3.96 -31.46 -2.92
CA ALA A 803 3.13 -30.66 -3.81
C ALA A 803 1.64 -31.03 -3.65
N ALA A 804 1.32 -32.33 -3.56
CA ALA A 804 -0.05 -32.78 -3.33
C ALA A 804 -0.62 -32.32 -1.98
N VAL A 805 0.21 -32.22 -0.92
CA VAL A 805 -0.20 -31.66 0.38
C VAL A 805 -0.53 -30.18 0.26
N VAL A 806 0.29 -29.41 -0.45
CA VAL A 806 0.07 -27.97 -0.67
C VAL A 806 -1.17 -27.72 -1.52
N ASP A 807 -1.34 -28.45 -2.62
CA ASP A 807 -2.52 -28.35 -3.50
C ASP A 807 -3.81 -28.76 -2.79
N GLY A 808 -3.74 -29.74 -1.88
CA GLY A 808 -4.87 -30.21 -1.08
C GLY A 808 -5.37 -29.19 -0.05
N ALA A 809 -4.49 -28.31 0.44
CA ALA A 809 -4.82 -27.28 1.43
C ALA A 809 -5.46 -26.02 0.82
N GLY A 810 -5.43 -25.87 -0.51
CA GLY A 810 -6.03 -24.74 -1.23
C GLY A 810 -7.47 -24.97 -1.73
N LYS A 811 -8.02 -26.17 -1.53
CA LYS A 811 -9.40 -26.57 -1.88
C LYS A 811 -10.24 -26.66 -0.62
#